data_AF-A0A813A6F2-F1
#
_entry.id   AF-A0A813A6F2-F1
#
_cell.length_a   1.000
_cell.length_b   1.000
_cell.length_c   1.000
_cell.angle_alpha   90.00
_cell.angle_beta   90.00
_cell.angle_gamma   90.00
#
_symmetry.space_group_name_H-M   'P 1'
#
loop_
_entity.id
_entity.type
_entity.pdbx_description
1 polymer ?
#
loop_
_entity_poly.entity_id
_entity_poly.type
_entity_poly.pdbx_seq_one_letter_code
_entity_poly.pdbx_strand_id
1 'polypeptide(L)'
;MWVWVISLLPAAAEWPARCRVFNPDFFEQAERDFLPFHGLTPWDSQRAKNLCRSSGQACFVVQVRNGQVFISEEQPGFQSRNRLTMAMLHRVSTKFGPLPDAEFVVDTSDGYAEIAAPIFVISKFPGSAGGILYPDFSSYAWPESECPSEAPGSHVWSQVLAKMAEVPSWSEKTDSLFWRGAATSTYRRQIVPFLASLEKSNVSMMEWVIGPEGQRQVVSSGSDSCIPIHEWCQHKFLANLPGNTMALALKYRLFCGSVVLSSPFLYHEWYYSQLKESEHFMAFDLRWSGADEVLKELRGPSKALAEAVSMNARRWAQDHLTDDGFDCYWLRLIHLASRHFPHPQHTLHVIPLESVMLGMRPVQSASVDVLIVIPSRAADYQLMDHARSTWLRSGHKDGVSHRHFFVIASADPDFELLQIGGVSPHGEDDVLVVECKHGYTQLLQKMVAAYRTLLERYTVKFFIRADVDSMLPLQFLLPLLDHAAAGRCLVLLSESSNCGHIRPRWQMPAIGHLQCQVECAMDRGCHYFHVSPDGDCATFSQCVLEMASGKVFQYRMRGLLGEHAQRPLESPRRPFVLGTILHGNKVLTNDTHNPQWNNLLYRHDLGLGVYPPYPEASGYAMSSDIAAFLASVGTGALSDLSWNAWAIEDSAMGTILAGLKFDMLQLPAEIREHIRDIAVVVRCPAQSMTNDSCEVILDECHIIADSIASVYENVGIYKRPLQARLNTLHLTEDGYRWAEGQLGMVPVHRRAALKFLKSLVKMLLGESALWDESIEHDEIFKDVPDMGDPCSVPQEPISEAESLLQTSRDRNERRNAWAARIARYFAYCVDGGIMGERFTFPLLIQALGRVSSADVDRQMKEVIDFVLHVNKRDGWKSNLFLEEKPVSLIAMTKESEAFAEYSFNDIIMRHLVSEGYVESELKKRPPGAGLDYADLLAQLLTDESVGLGLRTMVCRHVLDMLGGTNDREDTKFEKTVKQLVPALVKVMVGSNHILMSYATASLVNLSCGRQNMKQLLVSHGVISMCVKQLKTKHDELTLYTLFLLVNLTKTPHHRYIVVREGGVPLLVDILTSSYQNLRKQRILAEVASVLGQLCNDPETRSLITESFPVVPCLLWVNDAAQPNTKLKSKLLFALRQLCLLGQNKLKVGPHIIPVMLEELALANWANEECATNLVLLLVSLASVNTNALLMADQIKASLETCGILKDGLPAKNNKLANHLWPKVEALLIRIGDARAAQGDF
;
A
#
# COMPACT_ATOMS: atom_id res chain seq x y z
N MET A 1 10.41 45.80 9.97
CA MET A 1 9.62 46.28 11.13
C MET A 1 8.83 45.10 11.68
N TRP A 2 9.51 44.19 12.38
CA TRP A 2 8.93 43.09 13.18
C TRP A 2 9.84 42.88 14.39
N VAL A 3 9.92 43.94 15.20
CA VAL A 3 10.21 43.84 16.64
C VAL A 3 8.83 43.62 17.28
N TRP A 4 8.79 42.94 18.43
CA TRP A 4 7.60 42.53 19.21
C TRP A 4 7.16 41.07 19.02
N VAL A 5 7.88 40.12 19.66
CA VAL A 5 7.44 39.41 20.88
C VAL A 5 8.70 38.90 21.62
N ILE A 6 9.31 39.75 22.46
CA ILE A 6 10.18 39.30 23.55
C ILE A 6 9.53 39.80 24.83
N SER A 7 8.80 38.91 25.50
CA SER A 7 8.35 38.94 26.91
C SER A 7 7.28 37.84 27.02
N LEU A 8 7.34 36.83 27.88
CA LEU A 8 7.90 36.76 29.22
C LEU A 8 8.73 35.48 29.38
N LEU A 9 9.99 35.65 29.78
CA LEU A 9 10.74 34.65 30.54
C LEU A 9 10.08 34.55 31.93
N PRO A 10 10.06 33.38 32.60
CA PRO A 10 10.06 33.41 34.06
C PRO A 10 11.24 34.29 34.48
N ALA A 11 11.04 35.21 35.43
CA ALA A 11 12.09 36.12 35.86
C ALA A 11 13.38 35.33 36.11
N ALA A 12 14.56 35.88 35.83
CA ALA A 12 15.85 35.20 36.04
C ALA A 12 16.07 34.67 37.48
N ALA A 13 15.16 34.99 38.40
CA ALA A 13 15.02 34.43 39.74
C ALA A 13 14.50 32.98 39.81
N GLU A 14 13.78 32.46 38.80
CA GLU A 14 13.16 31.11 38.81
C GLU A 14 14.02 30.01 38.13
N TRP A 15 15.07 30.38 37.38
CA TRP A 15 15.95 29.40 36.71
C TRP A 15 17.03 28.88 37.69
N PRO A 16 17.31 27.55 37.73
CA PRO A 16 18.33 27.01 38.62
C PRO A 16 19.68 27.71 38.44
N ALA A 17 20.38 28.00 39.55
CA ALA A 17 21.65 28.75 39.54
C ALA A 17 22.70 28.12 38.60
N ARG A 18 22.74 26.78 38.53
CA ARG A 18 23.63 26.01 37.65
C ARG A 18 23.35 26.23 36.16
N CYS A 19 22.14 26.61 35.78
CA CYS A 19 21.79 26.84 34.39
C CYS A 19 21.90 28.31 33.98
N ARG A 20 22.15 29.22 34.93
CA ARG A 20 22.35 30.66 34.68
C ARG A 20 23.74 31.01 34.13
N VAL A 21 24.69 30.07 34.16
CA VAL A 21 26.02 30.27 33.57
C VAL A 21 25.99 30.18 32.03
N PHE A 22 24.98 29.53 31.45
CA PHE A 22 24.80 29.46 30.00
C PHE A 22 24.12 30.74 29.50
N ASN A 23 24.65 31.32 28.42
CA ASN A 23 24.05 32.49 27.80
C ASN A 23 22.69 32.15 27.15
N PRO A 24 21.83 33.15 26.89
CA PRO A 24 20.56 32.90 26.20
C PRO A 24 20.74 32.26 24.81
N ASP A 25 21.83 32.60 24.12
CA ASP A 25 22.14 32.07 22.79
C ASP A 25 22.23 30.53 22.81
N PHE A 26 22.78 29.93 23.86
CA PHE A 26 22.87 28.47 24.02
C PHE A 26 21.54 27.74 23.83
N PHE A 27 20.42 28.38 24.20
CA PHE A 27 19.07 27.82 24.09
C PHE A 27 18.33 28.24 22.81
N GLU A 28 18.92 29.08 21.95
CA GLU A 28 18.26 29.63 20.75
C GLU A 28 17.73 28.53 19.82
N GLN A 29 18.46 27.43 19.66
CA GLN A 29 18.00 26.31 18.85
C GLN A 29 16.70 25.68 19.40
N ALA A 30 16.58 25.55 20.72
CA ALA A 30 15.37 25.03 21.35
C ALA A 30 14.19 25.98 21.07
N GLU A 31 14.38 27.29 21.27
CA GLU A 31 13.34 28.28 20.99
C GLU A 31 12.87 28.20 19.54
N ARG A 32 13.82 28.17 18.59
CA ARG A 32 13.51 28.07 17.15
C ARG A 32 12.75 26.80 16.80
N ASP A 33 13.08 25.68 17.42
CA ASP A 33 12.44 24.39 17.18
C ASP A 33 11.00 24.33 17.69
N PHE A 34 10.66 25.14 18.71
CA PHE A 34 9.30 25.25 19.24
C PHE A 34 8.43 26.28 18.51
N LEU A 35 9.02 27.19 17.72
CA LEU A 35 8.26 28.21 16.97
C LEU A 35 7.13 27.64 16.08
N PRO A 36 7.33 26.53 15.34
CA PRO A 36 6.25 25.94 14.52
C PRO A 36 5.11 25.34 15.35
N PHE A 37 5.33 25.11 16.64
CA PHE A 37 4.44 24.37 17.54
C PHE A 37 3.76 25.28 18.56
N HIS A 38 3.48 26.53 18.20
CA HIS A 38 2.71 27.44 19.05
C HIS A 38 1.20 27.15 18.92
N GLY A 39 0.51 27.01 20.06
CA GLY A 39 -0.94 26.80 20.07
C GLY A 39 -1.37 25.39 19.63
N LEU A 40 -0.53 24.38 19.90
CA LEU A 40 -0.87 22.99 19.58
C LEU A 40 -2.12 22.52 20.32
N THR A 41 -2.87 21.67 19.65
CA THR A 41 -4.06 21.03 20.19
C THR A 41 -3.68 19.66 20.78
N PRO A 42 -4.52 19.08 21.67
CA PRO A 42 -4.33 17.71 22.13
C PRO A 42 -4.21 16.68 20.98
N TRP A 43 -4.74 17.00 19.79
CA TRP A 43 -4.61 16.19 18.59
C TRP A 43 -3.21 16.14 18.02
N ASP A 44 -2.44 17.23 18.11
CA ASP A 44 -1.07 17.27 17.63
C ASP A 44 -0.16 16.40 18.51
N SER A 45 -0.39 16.42 19.82
CA SER A 45 0.23 15.49 20.77
C SER A 45 -0.18 14.05 20.48
N GLN A 46 -1.46 13.79 20.21
CA GLN A 46 -1.93 12.44 19.87
C GLN A 46 -1.33 11.95 18.55
N ARG A 47 -1.20 12.81 17.53
CA ARG A 47 -0.54 12.52 16.25
C ARG A 47 0.91 12.13 16.46
N ALA A 48 1.65 12.83 17.34
CA ALA A 48 3.02 12.48 17.68
C ALA A 48 3.11 11.08 18.34
N LYS A 49 2.22 10.75 19.29
CA LYS A 49 2.16 9.42 19.92
C LYS A 49 1.81 8.33 18.92
N ASN A 50 0.83 8.58 18.06
CA ASN A 50 0.41 7.65 17.03
C ASN A 50 1.53 7.34 16.05
N LEU A 51 2.29 8.36 15.63
CA LEU A 51 3.46 8.16 14.77
C LEU A 51 4.53 7.30 15.44
N CYS A 52 4.73 7.46 16.74
CA CYS A 52 5.61 6.59 17.52
C CYS A 52 5.10 5.13 17.51
N ARG A 53 3.80 4.90 17.74
CA ARG A 53 3.19 3.55 17.69
C ARG A 53 3.21 2.92 16.30
N SER A 54 2.82 3.66 15.26
CA SER A 54 2.62 3.14 13.91
C SER A 54 3.92 2.83 13.18
N SER A 55 4.95 3.65 13.45
CA SER A 55 6.24 3.53 12.78
C SER A 55 7.10 2.41 13.36
N GLY A 56 6.75 1.92 14.57
CA GLY A 56 7.54 0.91 15.29
C GLY A 56 8.99 1.33 15.52
N GLN A 57 9.24 2.64 15.57
CA GLN A 57 10.57 3.21 15.72
C GLN A 57 10.97 3.23 17.20
N ALA A 58 12.27 3.42 17.46
CA ALA A 58 12.83 3.45 18.81
C ALA A 58 12.41 4.71 19.58
N CYS A 59 11.15 4.78 20.02
CA CYS A 59 10.55 5.96 20.63
C CYS A 59 9.77 5.65 21.93
N PHE A 60 9.50 6.67 22.74
CA PHE A 60 8.71 6.57 23.97
C PHE A 60 8.02 7.90 24.32
N VAL A 61 7.01 7.83 25.18
CA VAL A 61 6.19 8.98 25.60
C VAL A 61 6.49 9.33 27.05
N VAL A 62 6.86 10.58 27.28
CA VAL A 62 7.18 11.13 28.60
C VAL A 62 6.00 11.96 29.08
N GLN A 63 5.61 11.73 30.33
CA GLN A 63 4.67 12.57 31.04
C GLN A 63 5.28 13.05 32.35
N VAL A 64 5.35 14.36 32.52
CA VAL A 64 5.69 15.00 33.78
C VAL A 64 4.39 15.38 34.48
N ARG A 65 4.19 14.90 35.71
CA ARG A 65 3.00 15.19 36.52
C ARG A 65 3.39 15.44 37.96
N ASN A 66 2.90 16.55 38.52
CA ASN A 66 3.16 16.92 39.91
C ASN A 66 4.65 16.86 40.27
N GLY A 67 5.52 17.25 39.35
CA GLY A 67 6.96 17.23 39.54
C GLY A 67 7.67 15.90 39.27
N GLN A 68 6.94 14.82 39.01
CA GLN A 68 7.52 13.49 38.77
C GLN A 68 7.45 13.10 37.29
N VAL A 69 8.46 12.35 36.83
CA VAL A 69 8.54 11.88 35.45
C VAL A 69 8.01 10.45 35.35
N PHE A 70 7.13 10.24 34.38
CA PHE A 70 6.54 8.95 34.07
C PHE A 70 6.72 8.61 32.60
N ILE A 71 6.76 7.31 32.31
CA ILE A 71 6.67 6.78 30.96
C ILE A 71 5.29 6.18 30.79
N SER A 72 4.54 6.68 29.81
CA SER A 72 3.21 6.18 29.49
C SER A 72 3.23 5.11 28.39
N GLU A 73 4.20 5.19 27.47
CA GLU A 73 4.34 4.29 26.32
C GLU A 73 5.82 4.15 25.94
N GLU A 74 6.27 2.95 25.58
CA GLU A 74 7.64 2.66 25.12
C GLU A 74 7.56 1.67 23.95
N GLN A 75 8.15 2.02 22.81
CA GLN A 75 8.42 1.08 21.71
C GLN A 75 9.78 0.40 21.92
N PRO A 76 10.02 -0.79 21.33
CA PRO A 76 11.32 -1.44 21.39
C PRO A 76 12.45 -0.50 20.95
N GLY A 77 13.38 -0.20 21.86
CA GLY A 77 14.51 0.68 21.58
C GLY A 77 15.57 -0.01 20.71
N PHE A 78 16.24 0.77 19.85
CA PHE A 78 17.44 0.30 19.16
C PHE A 78 18.63 0.40 20.12
N GLN A 79 19.33 -0.72 20.37
CA GLN A 79 20.46 -0.75 21.31
C GLN A 79 20.06 -0.18 22.69
N SER A 80 21.01 0.36 23.44
CA SER A 80 20.79 1.02 24.75
C SER A 80 20.13 2.41 24.70
N ARG A 81 19.76 2.92 23.52
CA ARG A 81 19.42 4.34 23.29
C ARG A 81 18.22 4.87 24.09
N ASN A 82 17.10 4.13 24.13
CA ASN A 82 15.93 4.50 24.94
C ASN A 82 16.31 4.64 26.42
N ARG A 83 17.01 3.63 26.94
CA ARG A 83 17.40 3.54 28.35
C ARG A 83 18.36 4.64 28.75
N LEU A 84 19.32 4.97 27.89
CA LEU A 84 20.27 6.06 28.11
C LEU A 84 19.60 7.44 28.06
N THR A 85 18.65 7.65 27.14
CA THR A 85 17.87 8.90 27.08
C THR A 85 16.99 9.05 28.33
N MET A 86 16.35 7.96 28.77
CA MET A 86 15.62 7.89 30.03
C MET A 86 16.51 8.16 31.26
N ALA A 87 17.74 7.66 31.27
CA ALA A 87 18.72 7.94 32.33
C ALA A 87 19.06 9.44 32.43
N MET A 88 19.17 10.12 31.28
CA MET A 88 19.34 11.58 31.25
C MET A 88 18.13 12.31 31.84
N LEU A 89 16.90 11.94 31.45
CA LEU A 89 15.68 12.52 32.01
C LEU A 89 15.58 12.29 33.53
N HIS A 90 15.95 11.09 33.99
CA HIS A 90 16.01 10.78 35.41
C HIS A 90 17.04 11.67 36.13
N ARG A 91 18.24 11.83 35.57
CA ARG A 91 19.28 12.74 36.09
C ARG A 91 18.76 14.19 36.18
N VAL A 92 18.06 14.67 35.17
CA VAL A 92 17.45 16.02 35.16
C VAL A 92 16.42 16.16 36.28
N SER A 93 15.50 15.21 36.42
CA SER A 93 14.44 15.25 37.44
C SER A 93 14.99 15.22 38.87
N THR A 94 15.97 14.35 39.14
CA THR A 94 16.61 14.24 40.45
C THR A 94 17.48 15.45 40.80
N LYS A 95 18.10 16.08 39.79
CA LYS A 95 19.00 17.22 39.97
C LYS A 95 18.29 18.54 40.20
N PHE A 96 17.16 18.78 39.53
CA PHE A 96 16.46 20.07 39.58
C PHE A 96 15.16 20.06 40.41
N GLY A 97 14.71 18.89 40.86
CA GLY A 97 13.49 18.77 41.68
C GLY A 97 12.22 18.72 40.81
N PRO A 98 11.06 19.16 41.33
CA PRO A 98 9.78 18.99 40.65
C PRO A 98 9.78 19.73 39.31
N LEU A 99 9.65 18.95 38.23
CA LEU A 99 9.58 19.46 36.86
C LEU A 99 8.15 19.92 36.51
N PRO A 100 7.99 20.92 35.62
CA PRO A 100 6.66 21.40 35.24
C PRO A 100 5.91 20.36 34.40
N ASP A 101 4.58 20.32 34.57
CA ASP A 101 3.72 19.35 33.89
C ASP A 101 3.82 19.48 32.38
N ALA A 102 4.16 18.39 31.70
CA ALA A 102 4.40 18.35 30.26
C ALA A 102 4.18 16.93 29.73
N GLU A 103 3.79 16.81 28.46
CA GLU A 103 3.70 15.53 27.77
C GLU A 103 4.33 15.66 26.39
N PHE A 104 5.27 14.78 26.06
CA PHE A 104 5.99 14.82 24.79
C PHE A 104 6.52 13.45 24.37
N VAL A 105 6.81 13.31 23.07
CA VAL A 105 7.32 12.09 22.46
C VAL A 105 8.80 12.25 22.15
N VAL A 106 9.59 11.23 22.49
CA VAL A 106 11.03 11.17 22.21
C VAL A 106 11.30 10.03 21.24
N ASP A 107 11.92 10.35 20.10
CA ASP A 107 12.42 9.38 19.12
C ASP A 107 13.96 9.31 19.19
N THR A 108 14.47 8.10 19.40
CA THR A 108 15.91 7.80 19.51
C THR A 108 16.51 7.16 18.24
N SER A 109 15.73 7.10 17.15
CA SER A 109 16.17 6.57 15.87
C SER A 109 17.15 7.49 15.13
N ASP A 110 17.91 6.93 14.19
CA ASP A 110 18.80 7.72 13.30
C ASP A 110 18.02 8.46 12.21
N GLY A 111 16.82 7.97 11.86
CA GLY A 111 16.11 8.29 10.61
C GLY A 111 15.27 9.55 10.75
N TYR A 112 15.71 10.64 10.12
CA TYR A 112 14.86 11.81 9.97
C TYR A 112 13.68 11.48 9.04
N ALA A 113 12.49 11.43 9.61
CA ALA A 113 11.26 11.46 8.85
C ALA A 113 10.82 12.93 8.75
N GLU A 114 10.42 13.39 7.56
CA GLU A 114 9.86 14.73 7.31
C GLU A 114 8.50 14.91 7.99
N ILE A 115 8.47 14.78 9.31
CA ILE A 115 7.26 14.77 10.11
C ILE A 115 7.10 16.15 10.73
N ALA A 116 6.13 16.90 10.23
CA ALA A 116 5.62 18.10 10.85
C ALA A 116 4.79 17.74 12.12
N ALA A 117 5.47 17.25 13.16
CA ALA A 117 4.89 16.92 14.46
C ALA A 117 5.88 17.29 15.60
N PRO A 118 5.37 17.55 16.82
CA PRO A 118 6.19 17.93 17.99
C PRO A 118 6.92 16.73 18.61
N ILE A 119 7.77 16.06 17.83
CA ILE A 119 8.56 14.90 18.26
C ILE A 119 9.99 15.36 18.56
N PHE A 120 10.53 14.92 19.68
CA PHE A 120 11.92 15.18 20.04
C PHE A 120 12.80 14.20 19.25
N VAL A 121 13.70 14.72 18.44
CA VAL A 121 14.54 13.96 17.49
C VAL A 121 16.01 14.30 17.68
N ILE A 122 16.89 13.36 17.33
CA ILE A 122 18.34 13.57 17.49
C ILE A 122 18.92 14.47 16.40
N SER A 123 18.40 14.39 15.17
CA SER A 123 18.80 15.28 14.07
C SER A 123 17.65 15.67 13.15
N LYS A 124 17.84 16.78 12.44
CA LYS A 124 16.96 17.22 11.35
C LYS A 124 17.71 18.02 10.29
N PHE A 125 17.09 18.22 9.13
CA PHE A 125 17.60 19.16 8.14
C PHE A 125 17.52 20.60 8.65
N PRO A 126 18.50 21.45 8.28
CA PRO A 126 18.40 22.88 8.48
C PRO A 126 17.12 23.42 7.84
N GLY A 127 16.28 24.11 8.62
CA GLY A 127 15.04 24.71 8.13
C GLY A 127 13.83 23.76 8.08
N SER A 128 13.94 22.52 8.56
CA SER A 128 12.75 21.68 8.74
C SER A 128 11.76 22.31 9.74
N ALA A 129 10.48 22.35 9.34
CA ALA A 129 9.37 22.77 10.20
C ALA A 129 8.97 21.71 11.23
N GLY A 130 9.52 20.49 11.13
CA GLY A 130 9.23 19.36 12.00
C GLY A 130 10.41 18.96 12.89
N GLY A 131 10.13 18.42 14.07
CA GLY A 131 11.13 17.87 14.98
C GLY A 131 11.81 18.90 15.90
N ILE A 132 12.05 18.48 17.15
CA ILE A 132 12.69 19.27 18.21
C ILE A 132 14.01 18.60 18.58
N LEU A 133 15.13 19.30 18.39
CA LEU A 133 16.45 18.75 18.65
C LEU A 133 16.71 18.62 20.15
N TYR A 134 17.23 17.47 20.57
CA TYR A 134 17.59 17.21 21.97
C TYR A 134 19.02 16.64 22.12
N PRO A 135 19.64 16.75 23.32
CA PRO A 135 20.93 16.10 23.61
C PRO A 135 20.82 14.58 23.59
N ASP A 136 21.49 13.97 22.63
CA ASP A 136 21.34 12.55 22.30
C ASP A 136 21.82 11.59 23.40
N PHE A 137 21.48 10.31 23.28
CA PHE A 137 21.81 9.26 24.26
C PHE A 137 23.32 9.14 24.55
N SER A 138 24.19 9.45 23.58
CA SER A 138 25.64 9.38 23.75
C SER A 138 26.23 10.53 24.56
N SER A 139 25.43 11.56 24.91
CA SER A 139 25.76 12.52 25.97
C SER A 139 25.69 11.91 27.38
N TYR A 140 25.19 10.68 27.52
CA TYR A 140 25.24 9.89 28.75
C TYR A 140 26.25 8.75 28.64
N ALA A 141 26.05 7.85 27.67
CA ALA A 141 26.99 6.80 27.32
C ALA A 141 26.68 6.21 25.94
N TRP A 142 27.59 5.45 25.34
CA TRP A 142 27.24 4.59 24.18
C TRP A 142 28.10 3.32 24.13
N PRO A 143 27.80 2.30 24.95
CA PRO A 143 28.66 1.12 25.10
C PRO A 143 28.82 0.35 23.79
N GLU A 144 27.82 0.35 22.90
CA GLU A 144 27.90 -0.36 21.62
C GLU A 144 28.88 0.26 20.61
N SER A 145 29.41 1.45 20.92
CA SER A 145 30.44 2.10 20.09
C SER A 145 31.87 1.90 20.58
N GLU A 146 32.07 1.22 21.72
CA GLU A 146 33.39 0.95 22.31
C GLU A 146 34.23 0.07 21.38
N CYS A 147 35.51 0.41 21.21
CA CYS A 147 36.43 -0.46 20.49
C CYS A 147 36.67 -1.75 21.29
N PRO A 148 36.90 -2.91 20.65
CA PRO A 148 37.15 -4.18 21.35
C PRO A 148 38.36 -4.17 22.30
N SER A 149 39.30 -3.24 22.11
CA SER A 149 40.48 -3.05 22.98
C SER A 149 40.20 -2.20 24.23
N GLU A 150 39.06 -1.51 24.29
CA GLU A 150 38.70 -0.65 25.41
C GLU A 150 38.04 -1.44 26.54
N ALA A 151 38.19 -0.94 27.77
CA ALA A 151 37.49 -1.53 28.91
C ALA A 151 35.98 -1.21 28.83
N PRO A 152 35.09 -2.13 29.24
CA PRO A 152 33.65 -1.86 29.26
C PRO A 152 33.31 -0.58 30.02
N GLY A 153 32.51 0.29 29.41
CA GLY A 153 32.13 1.59 29.98
C GLY A 153 33.10 2.73 29.65
N SER A 154 34.08 2.52 28.78
CA SER A 154 34.99 3.58 28.29
C SER A 154 34.23 4.71 27.59
N HIS A 155 33.06 4.43 27.00
CA HIS A 155 32.22 5.43 26.33
C HIS A 155 31.12 5.99 27.24
N VAL A 156 31.21 5.82 28.56
CA VAL A 156 30.43 6.62 29.51
C VAL A 156 30.95 8.05 29.48
N TRP A 157 30.06 9.04 29.40
CA TRP A 157 30.44 10.44 29.16
C TRP A 157 31.51 10.96 30.13
N SER A 158 31.38 10.66 31.42
CA SER A 158 32.36 11.07 32.44
C SER A 158 33.74 10.42 32.24
N GLN A 159 33.80 9.18 31.75
CA GLN A 159 35.05 8.49 31.44
C GLN A 159 35.72 9.08 30.19
N VAL A 160 34.92 9.38 29.17
CA VAL A 160 35.40 10.10 27.98
C VAL A 160 35.99 11.45 28.38
N LEU A 161 35.28 12.24 29.21
CA LEU A 161 35.79 13.53 29.68
C LEU A 161 37.10 13.41 30.48
N ALA A 162 37.22 12.39 31.35
CA ALA A 162 38.46 12.14 32.09
C ALA A 162 39.64 11.90 31.14
N LYS A 163 39.43 11.09 30.09
CA LYS A 163 40.44 10.86 29.05
C LYS A 163 40.72 12.10 28.20
N MET A 164 39.69 12.89 27.89
CA MET A 164 39.82 14.14 27.13
C MET A 164 40.60 15.22 27.91
N ALA A 165 40.64 15.15 29.24
CA ALA A 165 41.45 16.04 30.06
C ALA A 165 42.97 15.76 29.94
N GLU A 166 43.34 14.52 29.59
CA GLU A 166 44.73 14.04 29.51
C GLU A 166 45.34 14.12 28.09
N VAL A 167 44.59 14.62 27.09
CA VAL A 167 45.04 14.67 25.70
C VAL A 167 46.18 15.69 25.49
N PRO A 168 47.10 15.46 24.54
CA PRO A 168 48.27 16.31 24.33
C PRO A 168 47.93 17.76 23.98
N SER A 169 48.84 18.68 24.34
CA SER A 169 48.79 20.08 23.90
C SER A 169 49.03 20.20 22.40
N TRP A 170 48.66 21.32 21.78
CA TRP A 170 48.77 21.53 20.33
C TRP A 170 50.19 21.29 19.78
N SER A 171 51.23 21.66 20.52
CA SER A 171 52.63 21.47 20.11
C SER A 171 53.07 20.00 20.10
N GLU A 172 52.43 19.15 20.91
CA GLU A 172 52.76 17.73 21.06
C GLU A 172 52.03 16.85 20.04
N LYS A 173 51.00 17.37 19.36
CA LYS A 173 50.21 16.63 18.37
C LYS A 173 50.97 16.37 17.08
N THR A 174 50.73 15.21 16.50
CA THR A 174 51.21 14.83 15.18
C THR A 174 50.53 15.67 14.10
N ASP A 175 51.34 16.22 13.20
CA ASP A 175 50.88 16.97 12.04
C ASP A 175 50.28 16.03 10.98
N SER A 176 49.05 15.58 11.20
CA SER A 176 48.35 14.70 10.27
C SER A 176 46.83 14.91 10.30
N LEU A 177 46.19 14.63 9.16
CA LEU A 177 44.74 14.52 9.05
C LEU A 177 44.29 13.14 9.52
N PHE A 178 43.30 13.07 10.41
CA PHE A 178 42.80 11.80 10.93
C PHE A 178 41.29 11.65 10.79
N TRP A 179 40.86 10.42 10.47
CA TRP A 179 39.48 10.00 10.53
C TRP A 179 39.36 8.47 10.64
N ARG A 180 38.42 8.03 11.48
CA ARG A 180 37.89 6.66 11.52
C ARG A 180 36.37 6.72 11.57
N GLY A 181 35.72 5.87 10.78
CA GLY A 181 34.27 5.73 10.79
C GLY A 181 33.80 4.64 9.84
N ALA A 182 32.60 4.12 10.06
CA ALA A 182 32.03 3.10 9.19
C ALA A 182 31.47 3.67 7.89
N ALA A 183 31.35 2.78 6.89
CA ALA A 183 30.81 3.03 5.55
C ALA A 183 29.28 3.20 5.54
N THR A 184 28.76 4.02 6.45
CA THR A 184 27.33 4.25 6.69
C THR A 184 26.64 5.08 5.61
N SER A 185 27.38 5.76 4.74
CA SER A 185 26.79 6.54 3.64
C SER A 185 27.59 6.39 2.35
N THR A 186 26.91 6.57 1.21
CA THR A 186 27.56 6.64 -0.11
C THR A 186 28.58 7.77 -0.17
N TYR A 187 28.29 8.89 0.52
CA TYR A 187 29.20 10.02 0.68
C TYR A 187 30.56 9.61 1.27
N ARG A 188 30.56 8.90 2.40
CA ARG A 188 31.80 8.40 3.03
C ARG A 188 32.56 7.47 2.09
N ARG A 189 31.87 6.61 1.33
CA ARG A 189 32.49 5.69 0.37
C ARG A 189 33.24 6.40 -0.75
N GLN A 190 32.83 7.60 -1.11
CA GLN A 190 33.47 8.40 -2.16
C GLN A 190 34.60 9.28 -1.61
N ILE A 191 34.39 9.93 -0.47
CA ILE A 191 35.32 10.96 0.04
C ILE A 191 36.47 10.38 0.85
N VAL A 192 36.26 9.30 1.61
CA VAL A 192 37.30 8.72 2.46
C VAL A 192 38.55 8.29 1.67
N PRO A 193 38.44 7.61 0.50
CA PRO A 193 39.61 7.29 -0.32
C PRO A 193 40.39 8.53 -0.77
N PHE A 194 39.69 9.62 -1.12
CA PHE A 194 40.32 10.88 -1.48
C PHE A 194 41.08 11.49 -0.29
N LEU A 195 40.45 11.60 0.89
CA LEU A 195 41.12 12.14 2.07
C LEU A 195 42.31 11.30 2.53
N ALA A 196 42.23 9.98 2.36
CA ALA A 196 43.34 9.05 2.62
C ALA A 196 44.51 9.17 1.63
N SER A 197 44.30 9.80 0.46
CA SER A 197 45.36 10.07 -0.51
C SER A 197 46.13 11.36 -0.24
N LEU A 198 45.64 12.21 0.68
CA LEU A 198 46.27 13.50 1.00
C LEU A 198 47.58 13.32 1.78
N GLU A 199 48.50 14.28 1.64
CA GLU A 199 49.78 14.26 2.34
C GLU A 199 49.57 14.31 3.87
N LYS A 200 50.32 13.47 4.60
CA LYS A 200 50.20 13.31 6.06
C LYS A 200 48.77 13.02 6.50
N SER A 201 48.11 12.05 5.87
CA SER A 201 46.78 11.59 6.25
C SER A 201 46.80 10.18 6.86
N ASN A 202 45.97 10.00 7.88
CA ASN A 202 45.69 8.74 8.54
C ASN A 202 44.16 8.58 8.61
N VAL A 203 43.56 8.33 7.44
CA VAL A 203 42.12 8.30 7.22
C VAL A 203 41.74 6.91 6.69
N SER A 204 40.81 6.22 7.35
CA SER A 204 40.37 4.89 6.92
C SER A 204 38.94 4.57 7.37
N MET A 205 38.28 3.67 6.65
CA MET A 205 36.98 3.13 7.05
C MET A 205 37.11 2.04 8.11
N MET A 206 36.09 1.93 8.95
CA MET A 206 35.92 0.84 9.90
C MET A 206 34.88 -0.18 9.37
N GLU A 207 35.06 -1.45 9.71
CA GLU A 207 34.11 -2.53 9.42
C GLU A 207 33.24 -2.86 10.64
N TRP A 208 31.97 -3.14 10.41
CA TRP A 208 31.05 -3.70 11.40
C TRP A 208 30.69 -5.12 10.97
N VAL A 209 30.63 -6.05 11.92
CA VAL A 209 30.06 -7.38 11.69
C VAL A 209 28.82 -7.53 12.55
N ILE A 210 27.86 -8.29 12.05
CA ILE A 210 26.64 -8.61 12.79
C ILE A 210 27.01 -9.76 13.75
N GLY A 211 26.93 -9.49 15.05
CA GLY A 211 27.12 -10.49 16.08
C GLY A 211 26.02 -11.56 16.05
N PRO A 212 26.21 -12.67 16.79
CA PRO A 212 25.29 -13.82 16.78
C PRO A 212 23.84 -13.49 17.22
N GLU A 213 23.64 -12.40 17.96
CA GLU A 213 22.31 -11.90 18.38
C GLU A 213 21.73 -10.83 17.44
N GLY A 214 22.31 -10.64 16.25
CA GLY A 214 21.80 -9.68 15.25
C GLY A 214 22.21 -8.22 15.48
N GLN A 215 22.97 -7.91 16.54
CA GLN A 215 23.50 -6.56 16.79
C GLN A 215 24.77 -6.30 15.99
N ARG A 216 24.94 -5.09 15.45
CA ARG A 216 26.21 -4.68 14.83
C ARG A 216 27.26 -4.49 15.92
N GLN A 217 28.37 -5.21 15.83
CA GLN A 217 29.55 -5.05 16.67
C GLN A 217 30.75 -4.65 15.80
N VAL A 218 31.66 -3.86 16.37
CA VAL A 218 32.90 -3.49 15.70
C VAL A 218 33.77 -4.74 15.62
N VAL A 219 34.14 -5.17 14.42
CA VAL A 219 35.10 -6.27 14.24
C VAL A 219 36.37 -5.72 13.65
N SER A 220 37.45 -6.01 14.37
CA SER A 220 38.80 -5.73 13.93
C SER A 220 39.23 -6.85 12.99
N SER A 221 39.35 -6.55 11.70
CA SER A 221 40.16 -7.35 10.75
C SER A 221 41.66 -6.97 10.84
N GLY A 222 42.04 -6.08 11.77
CA GLY A 222 43.41 -5.66 12.08
C GLY A 222 43.46 -4.60 13.20
N SER A 223 44.58 -4.52 13.93
CA SER A 223 44.79 -3.65 15.11
C SER A 223 44.50 -2.16 14.90
N ASP A 224 44.41 -1.70 13.65
CA ASP A 224 44.33 -0.28 13.29
C ASP A 224 42.93 0.17 12.83
N SER A 225 41.94 -0.74 12.91
CA SER A 225 40.59 -0.55 12.34
C SER A 225 39.65 0.26 13.25
N CYS A 226 39.64 0.03 14.57
CA CYS A 226 38.91 0.82 15.56
C CYS A 226 39.90 1.51 16.50
N ILE A 227 39.85 2.84 16.57
CA ILE A 227 40.75 3.64 17.39
C ILE A 227 39.94 4.32 18.51
N PRO A 228 40.34 4.17 19.79
CA PRO A 228 39.71 4.83 20.92
C PRO A 228 39.56 6.34 20.74
N ILE A 229 38.46 6.92 21.25
CA ILE A 229 38.12 8.34 21.00
C ILE A 229 39.23 9.31 21.41
N HIS A 230 39.86 9.06 22.56
CA HIS A 230 40.92 9.93 23.09
C HIS A 230 42.22 9.88 22.27
N GLU A 231 42.48 8.79 21.54
CA GLU A 231 43.64 8.66 20.66
C GLU A 231 43.49 9.50 19.38
N TRP A 232 42.27 9.85 18.97
CA TRP A 232 42.06 10.78 17.85
C TRP A 232 42.77 12.11 18.11
N CYS A 233 42.82 12.52 19.38
CA CYS A 233 43.39 13.79 19.80
C CYS A 233 44.93 13.85 19.66
N GLN A 234 45.59 12.76 19.25
CA GLN A 234 47.01 12.77 18.90
C GLN A 234 47.29 13.52 17.58
N HIS A 235 46.25 13.80 16.78
CA HIS A 235 46.37 14.39 15.45
C HIS A 235 45.92 15.85 15.43
N LYS A 236 46.63 16.71 14.70
CA LYS A 236 46.29 18.15 14.59
C LYS A 236 45.01 18.44 13.82
N PHE A 237 44.65 17.60 12.85
CA PHE A 237 43.49 17.81 11.98
C PHE A 237 42.55 16.63 12.05
N LEU A 238 41.27 16.87 12.33
CA LEU A 238 40.24 15.84 12.45
C LEU A 238 39.14 16.10 11.43
N ALA A 239 38.94 15.18 10.48
CA ALA A 239 37.81 15.29 9.57
C ALA A 239 36.50 14.95 10.28
N ASN A 240 35.41 15.63 9.91
CA ASN A 240 34.05 15.34 10.32
C ASN A 240 33.21 15.10 9.06
N LEU A 241 32.65 13.89 8.94
CA LEU A 241 31.93 13.44 7.75
C LEU A 241 30.54 12.90 8.15
N PRO A 242 29.45 13.37 7.52
CA PRO A 242 28.09 12.90 7.83
C PRO A 242 27.92 11.40 7.54
N GLY A 243 27.05 10.76 8.32
CA GLY A 243 26.67 9.36 8.18
C GLY A 243 25.43 9.22 7.29
N ASN A 244 24.51 8.34 7.68
CA ASN A 244 23.14 8.36 7.13
C ASN A 244 22.46 9.71 7.42
N THR A 245 22.71 10.24 8.62
CA THR A 245 22.27 11.55 9.09
C THR A 245 23.47 12.34 9.66
N MET A 246 23.36 12.92 10.85
CA MET A 246 24.44 13.62 11.55
C MET A 246 25.59 12.67 11.96
N ALA A 247 26.69 13.26 12.43
CA ALA A 247 27.82 12.54 12.96
C ALA A 247 27.95 12.82 14.46
N LEU A 248 27.38 11.95 15.29
CA LEU A 248 27.42 12.05 16.76
C LEU A 248 28.82 12.21 17.34
N ALA A 249 29.85 11.85 16.58
CA ALA A 249 31.23 11.94 16.99
C ALA A 249 31.85 13.34 16.83
N LEU A 250 31.11 14.35 16.34
CA LEU A 250 31.57 15.73 16.28
C LEU A 250 31.88 16.29 17.67
N LYS A 251 31.00 16.06 18.67
CA LYS A 251 31.22 16.54 20.05
C LYS A 251 32.57 16.13 20.61
N TYR A 252 32.98 14.87 20.40
CA TYR A 252 34.29 14.39 20.85
C TYR A 252 35.47 15.06 20.14
N ARG A 253 35.35 15.34 18.83
CA ARG A 253 36.40 16.01 18.06
C ARG A 253 36.67 17.42 18.56
N LEU A 254 35.64 18.13 19.03
CA LEU A 254 35.78 19.48 19.57
C LEU A 254 36.65 19.48 20.85
N PHE A 255 36.59 18.43 21.69
CA PHE A 255 37.41 18.34 22.90
C PHE A 255 38.91 18.13 22.66
N CYS A 256 39.30 17.63 21.49
CA CYS A 256 40.68 17.23 21.24
C CYS A 256 41.69 18.40 21.22
N GLY A 257 41.23 19.65 21.08
CA GLY A 257 42.13 20.77 20.78
C GLY A 257 42.85 20.58 19.45
N SER A 258 42.15 19.97 18.49
CA SER A 258 42.57 19.75 17.12
C SER A 258 41.69 20.59 16.20
N VAL A 259 42.17 20.93 15.00
CA VAL A 259 41.34 21.63 14.01
C VAL A 259 40.32 20.65 13.46
N VAL A 260 39.04 20.92 13.69
CA VAL A 260 37.95 20.17 13.08
C VAL A 260 37.75 20.68 11.66
N LEU A 261 37.84 19.79 10.69
CA LEU A 261 37.57 20.05 9.28
C LEU A 261 36.26 19.34 8.94
N SER A 262 35.26 20.04 8.41
CA SER A 262 33.95 19.45 8.16
C SER A 262 33.43 19.76 6.77
N SER A 263 32.77 18.80 6.14
CA SER A 263 31.82 19.10 5.06
C SER A 263 30.65 19.95 5.61
N PRO A 264 29.79 20.54 4.76
CA PRO A 264 28.65 21.32 5.25
C PRO A 264 27.75 20.44 6.11
N PHE A 265 27.20 20.99 7.19
CA PHE A 265 26.29 20.27 8.07
C PHE A 265 24.95 20.05 7.36
N LEU A 266 24.82 18.91 6.69
CA LEU A 266 23.57 18.51 6.02
C LEU A 266 22.45 18.22 7.03
N TYR A 267 22.82 17.77 8.23
CA TYR A 267 21.93 17.51 9.36
C TYR A 267 22.46 18.26 10.58
N HIS A 268 21.56 18.83 11.37
CA HIS A 268 21.89 19.57 12.57
C HIS A 268 21.57 18.74 13.82
N GLU A 269 22.48 18.79 14.80
CA GLU A 269 22.17 18.52 16.22
C GLU A 269 21.89 19.83 16.95
N TRP A 270 21.39 19.72 18.18
CA TRP A 270 20.89 20.83 19.01
C TRP A 270 21.88 21.99 19.22
N TYR A 271 23.19 21.73 19.11
CA TYR A 271 24.25 22.72 19.34
C TYR A 271 24.96 23.22 18.07
N TYR A 272 24.69 22.62 16.90
CA TYR A 272 25.48 22.89 15.68
C TYR A 272 25.42 24.36 15.25
N SER A 273 24.31 25.04 15.51
CA SER A 273 24.13 26.45 15.17
C SER A 273 24.99 27.41 16.00
N GLN A 274 25.58 26.94 17.11
CA GLN A 274 26.55 27.71 17.90
C GLN A 274 27.96 27.65 17.31
N LEU A 275 28.25 26.64 16.50
CA LEU A 275 29.56 26.45 15.90
C LEU A 275 29.71 27.37 14.69
N LYS A 276 30.70 28.25 14.76
CA LYS A 276 31.02 29.19 13.69
C LYS A 276 32.23 28.71 12.88
N GLU A 277 32.08 28.75 11.56
CA GLU A 277 33.17 28.51 10.62
C GLU A 277 34.32 29.50 10.87
N SER A 278 35.56 29.04 10.71
CA SER A 278 36.80 29.80 10.98
C SER A 278 37.00 30.25 12.43
N GLU A 279 36.08 29.89 13.34
CA GLU A 279 36.22 30.11 14.78
C GLU A 279 36.32 28.78 15.53
N HIS A 280 35.46 27.81 15.20
CA HIS A 280 35.39 26.50 15.87
C HIS A 280 35.73 25.32 14.93
N PHE A 281 35.59 25.50 13.62
CA PHE A 281 35.91 24.49 12.63
C PHE A 281 36.19 25.16 11.27
N MET A 282 36.82 24.43 10.35
CA MET A 282 36.97 24.88 8.96
C MET A 282 36.02 24.09 8.06
N ALA A 283 35.26 24.78 7.22
CA ALA A 283 34.31 24.15 6.32
C ALA A 283 34.94 23.82 4.96
N PHE A 284 34.48 22.74 4.35
CA PHE A 284 34.74 22.37 2.96
C PHE A 284 33.43 22.17 2.22
N ASP A 285 33.45 22.22 0.89
CA ASP A 285 32.33 21.72 0.10
C ASP A 285 32.22 20.19 0.21
N LEU A 286 31.13 19.61 -0.29
CA LEU A 286 30.94 18.15 -0.21
C LEU A 286 32.05 17.37 -0.92
N ARG A 287 32.71 17.95 -1.92
CA ARG A 287 33.81 17.30 -2.65
C ARG A 287 35.16 17.45 -1.97
N TRP A 288 35.25 18.21 -0.88
CA TRP A 288 36.51 18.58 -0.23
C TRP A 288 37.48 19.25 -1.21
N SER A 289 36.92 20.10 -2.09
CA SER A 289 37.67 20.83 -3.10
C SER A 289 38.68 21.78 -2.42
N GLY A 290 39.94 21.76 -2.87
CA GLY A 290 40.99 22.61 -2.31
C GLY A 290 41.54 22.13 -0.95
N ALA A 291 41.21 20.91 -0.50
CA ALA A 291 41.62 20.42 0.81
C ALA A 291 43.13 20.31 0.99
N ASP A 292 43.88 19.98 -0.06
CA ASP A 292 45.34 19.88 0.00
C ASP A 292 45.99 21.26 0.22
N GLU A 293 45.54 22.27 -0.51
CA GLU A 293 46.03 23.64 -0.38
C GLU A 293 45.71 24.23 0.99
N VAL A 294 44.47 24.07 1.47
CA VAL A 294 44.05 24.57 2.79
C VAL A 294 44.83 23.87 3.92
N LEU A 295 45.02 22.55 3.82
CA LEU A 295 45.85 21.82 4.80
C LEU A 295 47.29 22.32 4.78
N LYS A 296 47.90 22.55 3.62
CA LYS A 296 49.25 23.14 3.51
C LYS A 296 49.31 24.53 4.14
N GLU A 297 48.29 25.35 3.94
CA GLU A 297 48.20 26.68 4.53
C GLU A 297 48.12 26.62 6.07
N LEU A 298 47.21 25.81 6.60
CA LEU A 298 47.03 25.62 8.05
C LEU A 298 48.25 24.97 8.73
N ARG A 299 49.04 24.19 7.98
CA ARG A 299 50.30 23.59 8.47
C ARG A 299 51.45 24.59 8.54
N GLY A 300 51.46 25.59 7.66
CA GLY A 300 52.55 26.55 7.51
C GLY A 300 52.10 28.00 7.77
N PRO A 301 51.81 28.78 6.70
CA PRO A 301 51.50 30.22 6.80
C PRO A 301 50.43 30.59 7.84
N SER A 302 49.37 29.79 7.93
CA SER A 302 48.19 30.05 8.77
C SER A 302 48.17 29.15 10.02
N LYS A 303 49.33 28.68 10.49
CA LYS A 303 49.43 27.83 11.69
C LYS A 303 48.87 28.49 12.95
N ALA A 304 49.03 29.80 13.11
CA ALA A 304 48.48 30.52 14.27
C ALA A 304 46.93 30.52 14.26
N LEU A 305 46.33 30.61 13.06
CA LEU A 305 44.87 30.48 12.90
C LEU A 305 44.42 29.06 13.22
N ALA A 306 45.13 28.04 12.72
CA ALA A 306 44.84 26.64 13.02
C ALA A 306 44.83 26.37 14.53
N GLU A 307 45.84 26.85 15.25
CA GLU A 307 45.92 26.74 16.70
C GLU A 307 44.76 27.47 17.38
N ALA A 308 44.47 28.71 16.98
CA ALA A 308 43.36 29.49 17.53
C ALA A 308 41.99 28.80 17.34
N VAL A 309 41.68 28.32 16.13
CA VAL A 309 40.44 27.60 15.82
C VAL A 309 40.31 26.34 16.68
N SER A 310 41.39 25.56 16.81
CA SER A 310 41.40 24.35 17.62
C SER A 310 41.15 24.62 19.11
N MET A 311 41.72 25.71 19.65
CA MET A 311 41.58 26.09 21.05
C MET A 311 40.21 26.69 21.34
N ASN A 312 39.66 27.47 20.41
CA ASN A 312 38.29 27.99 20.51
C ASN A 312 37.26 26.87 20.51
N ALA A 313 37.41 25.89 19.60
CA ALA A 313 36.57 24.69 19.56
C ALA A 313 36.58 23.93 20.88
N ARG A 314 37.79 23.71 21.43
CA ARG A 314 37.97 23.01 22.71
C ARG A 314 37.38 23.77 23.88
N ARG A 315 37.65 25.07 23.98
CA ARG A 315 37.09 25.93 25.03
C ARG A 315 35.57 25.91 24.97
N TRP A 316 35.00 26.10 23.78
CA TRP A 316 33.55 26.05 23.61
C TRP A 316 32.96 24.72 24.07
N ALA A 317 33.58 23.59 23.71
CA ALA A 317 33.13 22.26 24.16
C ALA A 317 33.26 22.09 25.69
N GLN A 318 34.35 22.54 26.30
CA GLN A 318 34.56 22.49 27.75
C GLN A 318 33.55 23.35 28.53
N ASP A 319 33.15 24.48 27.95
CA ASP A 319 32.21 25.41 28.58
C ASP A 319 30.75 24.95 28.41
N HIS A 320 30.41 24.28 27.30
CA HIS A 320 29.00 24.01 26.92
C HIS A 320 28.60 22.53 26.88
N LEU A 321 29.50 21.62 26.50
CA LEU A 321 29.22 20.18 26.39
C LEU A 321 29.54 19.48 27.72
N THR A 322 28.87 19.90 28.78
CA THR A 322 29.03 19.36 30.14
C THR A 322 27.75 18.65 30.59
N ASP A 323 27.81 17.88 31.68
CA ASP A 323 26.60 17.33 32.30
C ASP A 323 25.59 18.43 32.65
N ASP A 324 26.07 19.57 33.19
CA ASP A 324 25.21 20.74 33.43
C ASP A 324 24.65 21.30 32.11
N GLY A 325 25.43 21.38 31.04
CA GLY A 325 24.97 21.86 29.73
C GLY A 325 23.84 20.99 29.14
N PHE A 326 24.03 19.67 29.11
CA PHE A 326 23.01 18.74 28.62
C PHE A 326 21.76 18.76 29.50
N ASP A 327 21.93 18.74 30.82
CA ASP A 327 20.81 18.71 31.77
C ASP A 327 20.00 20.02 31.71
N CYS A 328 20.67 21.17 31.62
CA CYS A 328 20.03 22.48 31.50
C CYS A 328 19.31 22.66 30.15
N TYR A 329 19.85 22.09 29.06
CA TYR A 329 19.17 22.09 27.77
C TYR A 329 17.90 21.23 27.82
N TRP A 330 17.96 20.02 28.39
CA TRP A 330 16.78 19.19 28.64
C TRP A 330 15.74 19.88 29.52
N LEU A 331 16.18 20.54 30.60
CA LEU A 331 15.31 21.33 31.47
C LEU A 331 14.60 22.43 30.67
N ARG A 332 15.29 23.09 29.73
CA ARG A 332 14.69 24.10 28.84
C ARG A 332 13.64 23.49 27.92
N LEU A 333 13.93 22.35 27.30
CA LEU A 333 12.97 21.67 26.44
C LEU A 333 11.70 21.26 27.21
N ILE A 334 11.82 20.78 28.44
CA ILE A 334 10.67 20.39 29.27
C ILE A 334 9.82 21.62 29.64
N HIS A 335 10.44 22.74 29.98
CA HIS A 335 9.71 24.00 30.22
C HIS A 335 9.01 24.52 28.96
N LEU A 336 9.67 24.44 27.79
CA LEU A 336 9.07 24.82 26.52
C LEU A 336 7.90 23.89 26.17
N ALA A 337 8.04 22.58 26.37
CA ALA A 337 6.95 21.62 26.21
C ALA A 337 5.77 21.95 27.13
N SER A 338 6.02 22.17 28.43
CA SER A 338 4.98 22.56 29.39
C SER A 338 4.22 23.83 28.98
N ARG A 339 4.91 24.78 28.35
CA ARG A 339 4.34 26.06 27.92
C ARG A 339 3.59 25.99 26.59
N HIS A 340 4.13 25.25 25.63
CA HIS A 340 3.67 25.28 24.24
C HIS A 340 2.78 24.10 23.86
N PHE A 341 2.89 22.98 24.58
CA PHE A 341 2.08 21.80 24.34
C PHE A 341 0.84 21.79 25.22
N PRO A 342 -0.21 21.06 24.80
CA PRO A 342 -1.37 20.81 25.64
C PRO A 342 -0.99 20.22 26.98
N HIS A 343 -1.79 20.52 28.01
CA HIS A 343 -1.63 19.88 29.31
C HIS A 343 -1.69 18.36 29.21
N PRO A 344 -0.90 17.63 30.03
CA PRO A 344 -0.91 16.17 30.02
C PRO A 344 -2.32 15.64 30.22
N GLN A 345 -2.81 14.82 29.28
CA GLN A 345 -4.09 14.13 29.47
C GLN A 345 -3.95 13.12 30.62
N HIS A 346 -4.99 12.96 31.45
CA HIS A 346 -5.03 11.97 32.53
C HIS A 346 -5.06 10.53 31.98
N THR A 347 -3.90 10.01 31.60
CA THR A 347 -3.65 8.58 31.35
C THR A 347 -3.62 7.83 32.69
N LEU A 348 -4.51 6.84 32.84
CA LEU A 348 -4.69 6.01 34.05
C LEU A 348 -3.49 5.10 34.38
N HIS A 349 -2.65 4.78 33.40
CA HIS A 349 -1.50 3.88 33.56
C HIS A 349 -0.22 4.56 33.10
N VAL A 350 0.54 5.09 34.06
CA VAL A 350 1.85 5.70 33.83
C VAL A 350 2.83 5.07 34.80
N ILE A 351 4.03 4.73 34.33
CA ILE A 351 5.03 4.07 35.17
C ILE A 351 6.04 5.13 35.60
N PRO A 352 6.32 5.30 36.90
CA PRO A 352 7.39 6.19 37.33
C PRO A 352 8.69 5.83 36.62
N LEU A 353 9.40 6.84 36.10
CA LEU A 353 10.64 6.65 35.36
C LEU A 353 11.66 5.81 36.16
N GLU A 354 11.73 6.02 37.47
CA GLU A 354 12.56 5.22 38.39
C GLU A 354 12.24 3.72 38.32
N SER A 355 10.96 3.35 38.29
CA SER A 355 10.52 1.96 38.18
C SER A 355 10.90 1.36 36.82
N VAL A 356 10.77 2.14 35.74
CA VAL A 356 11.23 1.72 34.40
C VAL A 356 12.73 1.44 34.42
N MET A 357 13.53 2.31 35.06
CA MET A 357 14.98 2.16 35.17
C MET A 357 15.40 0.94 36.00
N LEU A 358 14.61 0.53 37.01
CA LEU A 358 14.85 -0.68 37.81
C LEU A 358 14.44 -1.98 37.11
N GLY A 359 14.03 -1.92 35.85
CA GLY A 359 13.55 -3.09 35.11
C GLY A 359 12.18 -3.58 35.57
N MET A 360 11.46 -2.79 36.38
CA MET A 360 10.06 -3.08 36.70
C MET A 360 9.23 -2.85 35.45
N ARG A 361 8.82 -3.94 34.81
CA ARG A 361 7.72 -3.94 33.84
C ARG A 361 6.41 -3.85 34.62
N PRO A 362 5.35 -3.24 34.06
CA PRO A 362 4.12 -2.97 34.80
C PRO A 362 3.50 -4.26 35.35
N VAL A 363 3.08 -4.24 36.62
CA VAL A 363 2.13 -5.21 37.17
C VAL A 363 0.72 -4.62 37.05
N GLN A 364 -0.07 -5.25 36.17
CA GLN A 364 -1.52 -5.45 36.19
C GLN A 364 -2.43 -4.24 36.51
N SER A 365 -2.99 -3.69 35.44
CA SER A 365 -4.43 -3.58 35.22
C SER A 365 -5.39 -3.63 36.42
N ALA A 366 -6.18 -2.56 36.63
CA ALA A 366 -7.22 -2.54 37.65
C ALA A 366 -8.23 -3.68 37.42
N SER A 367 -8.60 -4.43 38.46
CA SER A 367 -9.55 -5.54 38.31
C SER A 367 -11.00 -5.04 38.35
N VAL A 368 -11.78 -5.36 37.32
CA VAL A 368 -13.20 -5.01 37.18
C VAL A 368 -13.93 -6.24 36.63
N ASP A 369 -15.06 -6.66 37.20
CA ASP A 369 -15.73 -7.87 36.75
C ASP A 369 -16.28 -7.71 35.32
N VAL A 370 -16.84 -6.53 35.00
CA VAL A 370 -17.48 -6.26 33.71
C VAL A 370 -17.06 -4.91 33.12
N LEU A 371 -16.54 -4.91 31.88
CA LEU A 371 -16.36 -3.70 31.08
C LEU A 371 -17.41 -3.57 30.00
N ILE A 372 -18.15 -2.46 30.00
CA ILE A 372 -19.16 -2.14 28.99
C ILE A 372 -18.53 -1.21 27.95
N VAL A 373 -18.50 -1.62 26.69
CA VAL A 373 -17.85 -0.92 25.59
C VAL A 373 -18.90 -0.46 24.59
N ILE A 374 -19.02 0.85 24.41
CA ILE A 374 -20.12 1.49 23.68
C ILE A 374 -19.55 2.29 22.52
N PRO A 375 -19.53 1.78 21.27
CA PRO A 375 -19.13 2.61 20.14
C PRO A 375 -20.09 3.80 19.96
N SER A 376 -19.54 5.01 19.98
CA SER A 376 -20.31 6.26 19.86
C SER A 376 -19.64 7.25 18.92
N ARG A 377 -20.39 8.19 18.34
CA ARG A 377 -19.85 9.35 17.62
C ARG A 377 -19.81 10.54 18.55
N ALA A 378 -18.98 11.52 18.22
CA ALA A 378 -18.94 12.76 18.98
C ALA A 378 -20.28 13.54 18.93
N ALA A 379 -21.00 13.46 17.81
CA ALA A 379 -22.36 14.00 17.68
C ALA A 379 -23.40 13.33 18.60
N ASP A 380 -23.12 12.13 19.13
CA ASP A 380 -24.04 11.42 20.02
C ASP A 380 -23.95 11.93 21.47
N TYR A 381 -23.28 13.07 21.73
CA TYR A 381 -23.04 13.59 23.09
C TYR A 381 -24.31 13.73 23.95
N GLN A 382 -25.44 14.14 23.36
CA GLN A 382 -26.72 14.21 24.08
C GLN A 382 -27.24 12.83 24.49
N LEU A 383 -27.05 11.82 23.63
CA LEU A 383 -27.39 10.43 23.92
C LEU A 383 -26.45 9.85 24.97
N MET A 384 -25.16 10.19 24.93
CA MET A 384 -24.18 9.80 25.94
C MET A 384 -24.53 10.40 27.31
N ASP A 385 -24.89 11.69 27.37
CA ASP A 385 -25.32 12.34 28.61
C ASP A 385 -26.63 11.74 29.14
N HIS A 386 -27.57 11.42 28.25
CA HIS A 386 -28.76 10.68 28.62
C HIS A 386 -28.40 9.29 29.17
N ALA A 387 -27.53 8.53 28.49
CA ALA A 387 -27.05 7.23 28.92
C ALA A 387 -26.37 7.28 30.30
N ARG A 388 -25.52 8.29 30.56
CA ARG A 388 -24.91 8.54 31.87
C ARG A 388 -25.94 8.76 32.98
N SER A 389 -27.07 9.41 32.66
CA SER A 389 -28.18 9.63 33.59
C SER A 389 -29.04 8.39 33.86
N THR A 390 -28.80 7.30 33.13
CA THR A 390 -29.54 6.04 33.26
C THR A 390 -28.84 5.02 34.18
N TRP A 391 -29.14 3.73 33.98
CA TRP A 391 -28.56 2.57 34.66
C TRP A 391 -27.08 2.31 34.31
N LEU A 392 -26.49 3.08 33.38
CA LEU A 392 -25.12 2.92 32.89
C LEU A 392 -24.02 3.42 33.86
N ARG A 393 -24.42 4.10 34.94
CA ARG A 393 -23.51 4.69 35.93
C ARG A 393 -22.62 3.63 36.58
N SER A 394 -21.29 3.81 36.48
CA SER A 394 -20.29 2.90 37.03
C SER A 394 -20.52 2.62 38.53
N GLY A 395 -20.38 1.37 38.96
CA GLY A 395 -20.63 1.00 40.36
C GLY A 395 -20.51 -0.48 40.68
N HIS A 396 -20.67 -0.80 41.95
CA HIS A 396 -20.88 -2.17 42.43
C HIS A 396 -22.36 -2.38 42.68
N LYS A 397 -22.98 -3.30 41.93
CA LYS A 397 -24.40 -3.64 42.10
C LYS A 397 -24.52 -5.15 42.18
N ASP A 398 -25.18 -5.63 43.23
CA ASP A 398 -25.41 -7.06 43.50
C ASP A 398 -24.14 -7.94 43.54
N GLY A 399 -22.98 -7.36 43.87
CA GLY A 399 -21.70 -8.07 43.97
C GLY A 399 -20.81 -8.02 42.73
N VAL A 400 -21.30 -7.49 41.61
CA VAL A 400 -20.55 -7.35 40.35
C VAL A 400 -20.06 -5.92 40.18
N SER A 401 -18.75 -5.76 40.04
CA SER A 401 -18.11 -4.48 39.71
C SER A 401 -18.16 -4.23 38.20
N HIS A 402 -18.65 -3.07 37.77
CA HIS A 402 -18.67 -2.73 36.35
C HIS A 402 -18.28 -1.28 36.07
N ARG A 403 -17.72 -1.07 34.87
CA ARG A 403 -17.36 0.25 34.34
C ARG A 403 -17.68 0.30 32.85
N HIS A 404 -18.00 1.48 32.34
CA HIS A 404 -18.32 1.68 30.93
C HIS A 404 -17.34 2.62 30.23
N PHE A 405 -17.22 2.47 28.91
CA PHE A 405 -16.45 3.33 28.03
C PHE A 405 -17.21 3.60 26.73
N PHE A 406 -17.46 4.87 26.44
CA PHE A 406 -17.89 5.34 25.14
C PHE A 406 -16.68 5.42 24.20
N VAL A 407 -16.64 4.59 23.17
CA VAL A 407 -15.52 4.50 22.24
C VAL A 407 -15.76 5.44 21.08
N ILE A 408 -14.85 6.39 20.84
CA ILE A 408 -14.95 7.39 19.76
C ILE A 408 -13.72 7.27 18.84
N ALA A 409 -13.94 7.42 17.53
CA ALA A 409 -12.85 7.36 16.56
C ALA A 409 -12.05 8.66 16.58
N SER A 410 -10.73 8.59 16.50
CA SER A 410 -9.88 9.80 16.48
C SER A 410 -10.13 10.72 15.28
N ALA A 411 -10.71 10.22 14.18
CA ALA A 411 -11.02 11.02 12.99
C ALA A 411 -12.49 11.45 12.89
N ASP A 412 -13.25 11.42 14.01
CA ASP A 412 -14.67 11.80 14.04
C ASP A 412 -14.87 13.28 13.66
N PRO A 413 -15.68 13.61 12.64
CA PRO A 413 -15.83 14.97 12.13
C PRO A 413 -16.48 15.91 13.16
N ASP A 414 -17.26 15.35 14.09
CA ASP A 414 -17.99 16.10 15.10
C ASP A 414 -17.23 16.18 16.43
N PHE A 415 -15.94 15.79 16.47
CA PHE A 415 -15.17 15.72 17.71
C PHE A 415 -15.08 17.05 18.46
N GLU A 416 -15.12 18.18 17.75
CA GLU A 416 -15.16 19.52 18.36
C GLU A 416 -16.39 19.71 19.27
N LEU A 417 -17.51 19.02 19.01
CA LEU A 417 -18.72 19.09 19.86
C LEU A 417 -18.46 18.55 21.28
N LEU A 418 -17.53 17.61 21.45
CA LEU A 418 -17.12 17.11 22.77
C LEU A 418 -16.30 18.16 23.55
N GLN A 419 -15.66 19.12 22.86
CA GLN A 419 -14.88 20.19 23.49
C GLN A 419 -15.76 21.37 23.94
N ILE A 420 -16.90 21.61 23.28
CA ILE A 420 -17.86 22.68 23.61
C ILE A 420 -18.50 22.46 25.00
N GLY A 421 -18.56 21.22 25.47
CA GLY A 421 -19.08 20.83 26.78
C GLY A 421 -18.10 20.91 27.94
N GLY A 422 -16.85 21.36 27.72
CA GLY A 422 -15.86 21.67 28.76
C GLY A 422 -15.90 20.76 30.00
N VAL A 423 -15.26 19.60 29.92
CA VAL A 423 -15.28 18.55 30.97
C VAL A 423 -16.67 17.92 31.13
N SER A 424 -16.77 16.59 31.10
CA SER A 424 -17.97 15.88 31.58
C SER A 424 -18.40 16.54 32.91
N PRO A 425 -19.69 16.93 33.11
CA PRO A 425 -20.15 17.58 34.33
C PRO A 425 -19.85 16.81 35.64
N HIS A 426 -19.37 15.57 35.52
CA HIS A 426 -19.03 14.66 36.61
C HIS A 426 -17.54 14.26 36.66
N GLY A 427 -16.69 14.72 35.74
CA GLY A 427 -15.24 14.44 35.77
C GLY A 427 -14.86 12.96 35.56
N GLU A 428 -15.73 12.15 34.97
CA GLU A 428 -15.47 10.71 34.76
C GLU A 428 -14.68 10.46 33.46
N ASP A 429 -13.62 9.65 33.56
CA ASP A 429 -12.81 9.14 32.44
C ASP A 429 -13.52 7.93 31.80
N ASP A 430 -14.63 8.21 31.11
CA ASP A 430 -15.56 7.25 30.51
C ASP A 430 -15.62 7.33 28.97
N VAL A 431 -14.82 8.20 28.34
CA VAL A 431 -14.70 8.30 26.87
C VAL A 431 -13.33 7.78 26.43
N LEU A 432 -13.33 6.70 25.65
CA LEU A 432 -12.13 6.10 25.07
C LEU A 432 -12.01 6.50 23.60
N VAL A 433 -11.08 7.41 23.30
CA VAL A 433 -10.74 7.73 21.91
C VAL A 433 -9.74 6.71 21.38
N VAL A 434 -10.08 6.05 20.28
CA VAL A 434 -9.22 5.05 19.64
C VAL A 434 -8.80 5.53 18.27
N GLU A 435 -7.54 5.25 17.91
CA GLU A 435 -6.98 5.65 16.64
C GLU A 435 -7.58 4.80 15.51
N CYS A 436 -8.54 5.37 14.79
CA CYS A 436 -9.07 4.80 13.57
C CYS A 436 -9.73 5.89 12.73
N LYS A 437 -9.86 5.65 11.42
CA LYS A 437 -10.66 6.52 10.54
C LYS A 437 -12.12 6.57 11.07
N HIS A 438 -12.79 7.70 10.88
CA HIS A 438 -14.23 7.79 11.18
C HIS A 438 -15.05 7.16 10.07
N GLY A 439 -16.27 6.77 10.42
CA GLY A 439 -17.20 6.12 9.55
C GLY A 439 -17.44 4.69 9.98
N TYR A 440 -18.61 4.18 9.61
CA TYR A 440 -19.05 2.83 9.94
C TYR A 440 -18.11 1.74 9.42
N THR A 441 -17.33 2.07 8.38
CA THR A 441 -16.31 1.25 7.71
C THR A 441 -15.19 0.79 8.63
N GLN A 442 -15.03 1.51 9.75
CA GLN A 442 -13.92 1.39 10.67
C GLN A 442 -14.39 0.91 12.04
N LEU A 443 -15.67 0.55 12.20
CA LEU A 443 -16.24 0.13 13.47
C LEU A 443 -15.48 -1.07 14.06
N LEU A 444 -15.04 -2.02 13.23
CA LEU A 444 -14.23 -3.13 13.72
C LEU A 444 -12.85 -2.65 14.21
N GLN A 445 -12.14 -1.83 13.43
CA GLN A 445 -10.84 -1.30 13.85
C GLN A 445 -10.96 -0.50 15.15
N LYS A 446 -12.04 0.26 15.27
CA LYS A 446 -12.44 0.98 16.47
C LYS A 446 -12.62 0.05 17.67
N MET A 447 -13.35 -1.06 17.50
CA MET A 447 -13.58 -2.03 18.59
C MET A 447 -12.33 -2.86 18.94
N VAL A 448 -11.53 -3.28 17.95
CA VAL A 448 -10.25 -3.98 18.17
C VAL A 448 -9.28 -3.08 18.94
N ALA A 449 -9.15 -1.82 18.52
CA ALA A 449 -8.33 -0.84 19.22
C ALA A 449 -8.85 -0.59 20.64
N ALA A 450 -10.17 -0.57 20.84
CA ALA A 450 -10.77 -0.44 22.16
C ALA A 450 -10.48 -1.64 23.06
N TYR A 451 -10.73 -2.88 22.60
CA TYR A 451 -10.46 -4.09 23.39
C TYR A 451 -8.98 -4.23 23.75
N ARG A 452 -8.08 -3.98 22.79
CA ARG A 452 -6.63 -3.97 23.04
C ARG A 452 -6.29 -2.95 24.13
N THR A 453 -6.74 -1.71 23.96
CA THR A 453 -6.48 -0.65 24.92
C THR A 453 -7.08 -0.95 26.29
N LEU A 454 -8.24 -1.60 26.37
CA LEU A 454 -8.90 -1.91 27.63
C LEU A 454 -8.29 -3.13 28.32
N LEU A 455 -7.87 -4.17 27.60
CA LEU A 455 -7.19 -5.35 28.14
C LEU A 455 -5.77 -5.05 28.63
N GLU A 456 -5.10 -4.08 28.02
CA GLU A 456 -3.84 -3.54 28.54
C GLU A 456 -4.03 -2.78 29.87
N ARG A 457 -5.24 -2.27 30.13
CA ARG A 457 -5.58 -1.39 31.26
C ARG A 457 -6.35 -2.08 32.39
N TYR A 458 -7.09 -3.15 32.13
CA TYR A 458 -7.99 -3.79 33.09
C TYR A 458 -7.92 -5.33 33.09
N THR A 459 -7.91 -5.93 34.28
CA THR A 459 -8.10 -7.38 34.44
C THR A 459 -9.58 -7.61 34.60
N VAL A 460 -10.20 -8.17 33.57
CA VAL A 460 -11.67 -8.27 33.51
C VAL A 460 -12.14 -9.69 33.35
N LYS A 461 -13.36 -9.98 33.82
CA LYS A 461 -13.98 -11.30 33.62
C LYS A 461 -14.83 -11.31 32.35
N PHE A 462 -15.58 -10.22 32.13
CA PHE A 462 -16.50 -10.10 31.01
C PHE A 462 -16.43 -8.73 30.33
N PHE A 463 -16.61 -8.72 29.02
CA PHE A 463 -16.91 -7.52 28.25
C PHE A 463 -18.37 -7.54 27.81
N ILE A 464 -19.03 -6.39 27.84
CA ILE A 464 -20.35 -6.18 27.25
C ILE A 464 -20.21 -5.16 26.15
N ARG A 465 -20.63 -5.48 24.93
CA ARG A 465 -20.75 -4.49 23.86
C ARG A 465 -22.20 -4.02 23.79
N ALA A 466 -22.41 -2.71 23.79
CA ALA A 466 -23.73 -2.09 23.69
C ALA A 466 -23.73 -0.98 22.63
N ASP A 467 -24.84 -0.72 21.95
CA ASP A 467 -24.99 0.53 21.19
C ASP A 467 -25.49 1.66 22.11
N VAL A 468 -25.11 2.91 21.81
CA VAL A 468 -25.46 4.09 22.61
C VAL A 468 -26.98 4.35 22.64
N ASP A 469 -27.69 3.88 21.63
CA ASP A 469 -29.15 3.94 21.47
C ASP A 469 -29.87 2.65 21.88
N SER A 470 -29.13 1.61 22.28
CA SER A 470 -29.68 0.32 22.70
C SER A 470 -29.84 0.24 24.21
N MET A 471 -31.08 0.08 24.65
CA MET A 471 -31.43 -0.09 26.06
C MET A 471 -31.20 -1.54 26.52
N LEU A 472 -29.95 -1.90 26.83
CA LEU A 472 -29.62 -3.17 27.51
C LEU A 472 -29.98 -3.09 28.99
N PRO A 473 -30.95 -3.84 29.53
CA PRO A 473 -31.29 -3.69 30.93
C PRO A 473 -30.26 -4.41 31.82
N LEU A 474 -29.12 -3.77 32.10
CA LEU A 474 -28.00 -4.33 32.88
C LEU A 474 -28.43 -4.85 34.25
N GLN A 475 -29.47 -4.26 34.85
CA GLN A 475 -30.05 -4.75 36.10
C GLN A 475 -30.57 -6.19 36.04
N PHE A 476 -30.94 -6.69 34.85
CA PHE A 476 -31.31 -8.08 34.64
C PHE A 476 -30.13 -8.95 34.18
N LEU A 477 -29.11 -8.36 33.53
CA LEU A 477 -27.92 -9.06 33.03
C LEU A 477 -26.86 -9.30 34.11
N LEU A 478 -26.60 -8.34 35.00
CA LEU A 478 -25.53 -8.40 36.00
C LEU A 478 -25.72 -9.58 36.99
N PRO A 479 -26.91 -9.85 37.57
CA PRO A 479 -27.11 -11.03 38.42
C PRO A 479 -26.94 -12.35 37.67
N LEU A 480 -27.19 -12.36 36.35
CA LEU A 480 -27.02 -13.53 35.49
C LEU A 480 -25.56 -13.83 35.19
N LEU A 481 -24.68 -12.84 35.16
CA LEU A 481 -23.23 -13.03 34.94
C LEU A 481 -22.58 -13.74 36.13
N ASP A 482 -22.99 -13.43 37.36
CA ASP A 482 -22.54 -14.16 38.56
C ASP A 482 -23.07 -15.59 38.61
N HIS A 483 -24.33 -15.79 38.17
CA HIS A 483 -24.87 -17.13 38.04
C HIS A 483 -24.22 -17.90 36.88
N ALA A 484 -23.88 -17.25 35.76
CA ALA A 484 -23.16 -17.85 34.64
C ALA A 484 -21.72 -18.23 35.03
N ALA A 485 -21.00 -17.34 35.73
CA ALA A 485 -19.68 -17.57 36.29
C ALA A 485 -19.67 -18.71 37.33
N ALA A 486 -20.77 -18.86 38.08
CA ALA A 486 -20.97 -19.95 39.03
C ALA A 486 -21.65 -21.21 38.42
N GLY A 487 -21.96 -21.22 37.12
CA GLY A 487 -22.59 -22.33 36.40
C GLY A 487 -24.06 -22.63 36.74
N ARG A 488 -24.83 -21.64 37.23
CA ARG A 488 -26.14 -21.77 37.89
C ARG A 488 -27.37 -21.21 37.15
N CYS A 489 -27.33 -20.60 35.95
CA CYS A 489 -28.60 -20.22 35.28
C CYS A 489 -28.55 -20.02 33.76
N LEU A 490 -29.72 -20.19 33.13
CA LEU A 490 -30.08 -19.86 31.74
C LEU A 490 -31.46 -19.17 31.79
N VAL A 491 -31.58 -17.92 31.32
CA VAL A 491 -32.84 -17.15 31.30
C VAL A 491 -33.17 -16.71 29.87
N LEU A 492 -34.43 -16.95 29.46
CA LEU A 492 -35.04 -16.41 28.23
C LEU A 492 -36.02 -15.30 28.61
N LEU A 493 -35.96 -14.16 27.92
CA LEU A 493 -37.08 -13.22 27.79
C LEU A 493 -37.72 -13.49 26.43
N SER A 494 -38.96 -14.00 26.40
CA SER A 494 -39.72 -14.13 25.15
C SER A 494 -40.50 -12.86 24.85
N GLU A 495 -40.53 -12.43 23.58
CA GLU A 495 -41.46 -11.43 23.03
C GLU A 495 -42.93 -11.91 23.02
N SER A 496 -43.34 -12.78 23.94
CA SER A 496 -44.73 -13.25 23.99
C SER A 496 -45.60 -12.24 24.73
N SER A 497 -46.47 -11.59 23.97
CA SER A 497 -47.58 -10.68 24.25
C SER A 497 -48.60 -11.12 25.33
N ASN A 498 -48.19 -11.76 26.42
CA ASN A 498 -49.08 -12.23 27.48
C ASN A 498 -49.16 -11.32 28.72
N CYS A 499 -49.11 -9.99 28.54
CA CYS A 499 -49.70 -9.11 29.56
C CYS A 499 -51.25 -9.06 29.46
N GLY A 500 -51.86 -9.84 28.53
CA GLY A 500 -53.30 -9.84 28.22
C GLY A 500 -54.27 -10.22 29.37
N HIS A 501 -53.78 -10.74 30.50
CA HIS A 501 -54.62 -11.01 31.68
C HIS A 501 -54.77 -9.80 32.63
N ILE A 502 -53.97 -8.76 32.46
CA ILE A 502 -54.03 -7.54 33.26
C ILE A 502 -54.56 -6.42 32.37
N ARG A 503 -55.65 -5.77 32.78
CA ARG A 503 -56.25 -4.68 31.99
C ARG A 503 -55.23 -3.54 31.86
N PRO A 504 -55.00 -3.00 30.65
CA PRO A 504 -54.13 -1.85 30.47
C PRO A 504 -54.68 -0.67 31.27
N ARG A 505 -53.78 0.13 31.85
CA ARG A 505 -54.18 1.30 32.64
C ARG A 505 -54.90 2.34 31.78
N TRP A 506 -54.45 2.49 30.54
CA TRP A 506 -54.96 3.41 29.54
C TRP A 506 -54.38 3.03 28.17
N GLN A 507 -55.14 3.33 27.11
CA GLN A 507 -54.80 2.99 25.74
C GLN A 507 -54.97 4.21 24.83
N MET A 508 -54.00 4.45 23.94
CA MET A 508 -53.95 5.66 23.14
C MET A 508 -53.66 5.34 21.67
N PRO A 509 -54.53 5.72 20.72
CA PRO A 509 -54.34 5.35 19.33
C PRO A 509 -53.26 6.17 18.61
N ALA A 510 -52.52 5.52 17.71
CA ALA A 510 -51.57 6.14 16.78
C ALA A 510 -50.32 6.83 17.41
N ILE A 511 -49.58 6.08 18.22
CA ILE A 511 -48.31 6.48 18.85
C ILE A 511 -47.21 5.44 18.53
N GLY A 512 -46.04 5.92 18.09
CA GLY A 512 -44.89 5.06 17.81
C GLY A 512 -44.26 4.44 19.07
N HIS A 513 -43.48 3.36 18.90
CA HIS A 513 -42.86 2.59 20.00
C HIS A 513 -42.11 3.46 21.02
N LEU A 514 -41.31 4.41 20.53
CA LEU A 514 -40.52 5.32 21.36
C LEU A 514 -41.41 6.24 22.21
N GLN A 515 -42.51 6.72 21.66
CA GLN A 515 -43.39 7.64 22.36
C GLN A 515 -44.27 6.92 23.39
N CYS A 516 -44.72 5.69 23.10
CA CYS A 516 -45.39 4.83 24.10
C CYS A 516 -44.48 4.51 25.30
N GLN A 517 -43.19 4.29 25.05
CA GLN A 517 -42.19 4.07 26.08
C GLN A 517 -42.01 5.30 26.98
N VAL A 518 -41.94 6.50 26.39
CA VAL A 518 -41.84 7.77 27.14
C VAL A 518 -43.09 8.00 28.00
N GLU A 519 -44.28 7.71 27.47
CA GLU A 519 -45.52 7.87 28.24
C GLU A 519 -45.62 6.89 29.40
N CYS A 520 -45.18 5.63 29.21
CA CYS A 520 -45.04 4.69 30.34
C CYS A 520 -44.01 5.19 31.37
N ALA A 521 -42.87 5.73 30.95
CA ALA A 521 -41.88 6.26 31.88
C ALA A 521 -42.38 7.48 32.67
N MET A 522 -43.31 8.26 32.10
CA MET A 522 -43.94 9.42 32.75
C MET A 522 -45.09 9.02 33.70
N ASP A 523 -45.78 7.91 33.45
CA ASP A 523 -46.75 7.34 34.41
C ASP A 523 -46.00 6.66 35.56
N ARG A 524 -46.03 7.28 36.75
CA ARG A 524 -45.33 6.81 37.97
C ARG A 524 -45.71 5.40 38.44
N GLY A 525 -46.75 4.77 37.87
CA GLY A 525 -47.07 3.37 38.15
C GLY A 525 -47.04 2.44 36.94
N CYS A 526 -46.50 2.88 35.80
CA CYS A 526 -46.22 2.02 34.67
C CYS A 526 -44.80 1.47 34.74
N HIS A 527 -44.68 0.16 34.53
CA HIS A 527 -43.40 -0.54 34.45
C HIS A 527 -43.23 -1.31 33.13
N TYR A 528 -44.30 -1.46 32.36
CA TYR A 528 -44.34 -2.23 31.11
C TYR A 528 -45.28 -1.56 30.11
N PHE A 529 -44.97 -1.64 28.81
CA PHE A 529 -45.83 -1.10 27.75
C PHE A 529 -45.88 -2.03 26.53
N HIS A 530 -46.89 -1.84 25.68
CA HIS A 530 -47.12 -2.59 24.46
C HIS A 530 -47.60 -1.63 23.37
N VAL A 531 -47.09 -1.77 22.15
CA VAL A 531 -47.59 -1.06 20.97
C VAL A 531 -48.18 -2.05 19.99
N SER A 532 -49.45 -1.86 19.63
CA SER A 532 -50.11 -2.73 18.64
C SER A 532 -49.55 -2.48 17.24
N PRO A 533 -49.74 -3.43 16.31
CA PRO A 533 -49.38 -3.22 14.90
C PRO A 533 -50.03 -1.99 14.26
N ASP A 534 -51.20 -1.58 14.76
CA ASP A 534 -51.94 -0.40 14.29
C ASP A 534 -51.44 0.91 14.93
N GLY A 535 -50.40 0.83 15.78
CA GLY A 535 -49.79 1.96 16.47
C GLY A 535 -50.48 2.33 17.79
N ASP A 536 -51.29 1.46 18.37
CA ASP A 536 -51.96 1.78 19.66
C ASP A 536 -51.05 1.46 20.84
N CYS A 537 -50.85 2.43 21.74
CA CYS A 537 -50.07 2.26 22.96
C CYS A 537 -50.95 1.75 24.11
N ALA A 538 -50.47 0.74 24.84
CA ALA A 538 -51.08 0.21 26.06
C ALA A 538 -50.02 0.05 27.17
N THR A 539 -50.33 0.43 28.41
CA THR A 539 -49.37 0.45 29.52
C THR A 539 -49.84 -0.34 30.75
N PHE A 540 -48.90 -0.91 31.51
CA PHE A 540 -49.16 -1.85 32.61
C PHE A 540 -48.22 -1.64 33.80
N SER A 541 -48.71 -1.90 35.00
CA SER A 541 -47.93 -1.79 36.24
C SER A 541 -47.18 -3.08 36.62
N GLN A 542 -47.63 -4.25 36.13
CA GLN A 542 -47.04 -5.56 36.42
C GLN A 542 -47.26 -6.48 35.20
N CYS A 543 -46.33 -7.38 34.92
CA CYS A 543 -46.53 -8.45 33.93
C CYS A 543 -46.14 -9.80 34.54
N VAL A 544 -47.00 -10.82 34.42
CA VAL A 544 -46.79 -12.14 35.04
C VAL A 544 -46.04 -13.03 34.06
N LEU A 545 -44.84 -13.46 34.42
CA LEU A 545 -44.09 -14.50 33.72
C LEU A 545 -44.46 -15.87 34.30
N GLU A 546 -45.27 -16.65 33.60
CA GLU A 546 -45.47 -18.06 33.97
C GLU A 546 -44.25 -18.88 33.53
N MET A 547 -43.51 -19.43 34.51
CA MET A 547 -42.41 -20.36 34.24
C MET A 547 -42.98 -21.75 33.89
N ALA A 548 -43.09 -22.06 32.60
CA ALA A 548 -43.40 -23.42 32.15
C ALA A 548 -42.16 -24.31 32.26
N SER A 549 -42.22 -25.30 33.16
CA SER A 549 -41.18 -26.30 33.36
C SER A 549 -40.95 -27.16 32.11
N GLY A 550 -39.70 -27.21 31.61
CA GLY A 550 -39.18 -28.40 30.95
C GLY A 550 -39.11 -28.43 29.42
N LYS A 551 -39.07 -27.30 28.69
CA LYS A 551 -38.71 -27.31 27.26
C LYS A 551 -37.69 -26.22 26.92
N VAL A 552 -36.50 -26.66 26.50
CA VAL A 552 -35.43 -25.83 25.93
C VAL A 552 -35.79 -25.53 24.48
N PHE A 553 -35.85 -24.25 24.12
CA PHE A 553 -36.00 -23.82 22.72
C PHE A 553 -34.87 -22.87 22.31
N GLN A 554 -34.43 -23.08 21.07
CA GLN A 554 -33.19 -22.68 20.43
C GLN A 554 -33.42 -21.42 19.57
N TYR A 555 -32.54 -20.42 19.63
CA TYR A 555 -32.49 -19.39 18.58
C TYR A 555 -31.81 -19.98 17.34
N ARG A 556 -32.44 -19.79 16.17
CA ARG A 556 -32.02 -20.34 14.88
C ARG A 556 -30.71 -19.69 14.39
N MET A 557 -29.71 -20.51 14.14
CA MET A 557 -28.61 -20.19 13.22
C MET A 557 -29.15 -20.02 11.80
N ARG A 558 -28.62 -19.04 11.05
CA ARG A 558 -28.88 -18.90 9.61
C ARG A 558 -28.13 -20.01 8.87
N GLY A 559 -28.87 -21.00 8.40
CA GLY A 559 -28.36 -22.07 7.55
C GLY A 559 -28.15 -21.62 6.10
N LEU A 560 -26.97 -21.95 5.58
CA LEU A 560 -26.83 -22.61 4.27
C LEU A 560 -26.11 -23.94 4.47
N LEU A 561 -26.66 -24.79 5.32
CA LEU A 561 -26.51 -26.24 5.21
C LEU A 561 -27.93 -26.80 5.15
N GLY A 562 -28.19 -27.54 4.07
CA GLY A 562 -29.46 -28.19 3.81
C GLY A 562 -29.86 -29.12 4.96
N GLU A 563 -31.16 -29.32 5.06
CA GLU A 563 -31.87 -30.22 5.95
C GLU A 563 -31.09 -31.51 6.23
N HIS A 564 -30.74 -31.75 7.50
CA HIS A 564 -30.80 -33.03 8.22
C HIS A 564 -29.85 -33.04 9.43
N ALA A 565 -30.36 -32.69 10.60
CA ALA A 565 -29.77 -33.12 11.88
C ALA A 565 -30.85 -33.15 12.97
N GLN A 566 -31.69 -34.19 12.95
CA GLN A 566 -32.49 -34.57 14.13
C GLN A 566 -31.64 -35.48 15.01
N ARG A 567 -31.12 -34.97 16.14
CA ARG A 567 -30.84 -35.74 17.37
C ARG A 567 -30.56 -34.79 18.55
N PRO A 568 -31.22 -34.94 19.70
CA PRO A 568 -30.97 -34.12 20.88
C PRO A 568 -29.75 -34.64 21.65
N LEU A 569 -28.81 -33.75 21.97
CA LEU A 569 -27.66 -34.06 22.84
C LEU A 569 -28.03 -33.82 24.30
N GLU A 570 -28.15 -34.90 25.07
CA GLU A 570 -28.27 -34.91 26.53
C GLU A 570 -26.90 -34.75 27.18
N SER A 571 -26.64 -33.62 27.84
CA SER A 571 -25.60 -33.43 28.87
C SER A 571 -25.78 -32.07 29.57
N PRO A 572 -25.72 -32.00 30.92
CA PRO A 572 -25.99 -30.81 31.69
C PRO A 572 -24.71 -30.01 32.00
N ARG A 573 -24.85 -28.67 31.92
CA ARG A 573 -23.95 -27.56 32.33
C ARG A 573 -23.51 -26.70 31.13
N ARG A 574 -24.13 -25.53 30.99
CA ARG A 574 -23.83 -24.52 29.97
C ARG A 574 -23.98 -23.11 30.57
N PRO A 575 -22.94 -22.27 30.57
CA PRO A 575 -23.12 -20.83 30.44
C PRO A 575 -23.32 -20.49 28.95
N PHE A 576 -24.12 -19.45 28.69
CA PHE A 576 -24.64 -19.09 27.38
C PHE A 576 -23.93 -17.85 26.82
N VAL A 577 -23.74 -17.79 25.50
CA VAL A 577 -23.47 -16.56 24.76
C VAL A 577 -24.73 -16.14 24.00
N LEU A 578 -25.04 -14.85 24.01
CA LEU A 578 -26.03 -14.23 23.12
C LEU A 578 -25.31 -13.74 21.85
N GLY A 579 -25.01 -14.64 20.90
CA GLY A 579 -24.47 -14.26 19.57
C GLY A 579 -23.34 -15.14 19.03
N THR A 580 -23.06 -15.02 17.73
CA THR A 580 -22.02 -15.76 16.99
C THR A 580 -20.97 -14.80 16.44
N ILE A 581 -19.68 -15.15 16.46
CA ILE A 581 -18.63 -14.34 15.81
C ILE A 581 -18.42 -14.85 14.38
N LEU A 582 -18.80 -14.03 13.39
CA LEU A 582 -18.71 -14.37 11.97
C LEU A 582 -17.41 -13.81 11.36
N HIS A 583 -16.65 -14.64 10.65
CA HIS A 583 -15.49 -14.20 9.87
C HIS A 583 -15.51 -14.81 8.46
N GLY A 584 -15.50 -13.96 7.43
CA GLY A 584 -15.42 -14.40 6.02
C GLY A 584 -16.73 -14.88 5.39
N ASN A 585 -17.85 -14.83 6.11
CA ASN A 585 -19.20 -15.16 5.62
C ASN A 585 -19.80 -13.99 4.80
N LYS A 586 -20.62 -14.23 3.76
CA LYS A 586 -21.23 -13.12 2.99
C LYS A 586 -22.23 -12.31 3.81
N VAL A 587 -22.16 -10.97 3.72
CA VAL A 587 -23.12 -10.06 4.36
C VAL A 587 -24.48 -10.15 3.63
N LEU A 588 -25.57 -10.35 4.38
CA LEU A 588 -26.91 -10.60 3.83
C LEU A 588 -27.78 -9.33 3.83
N THR A 589 -28.47 -9.03 2.73
CA THR A 589 -29.49 -7.97 2.65
C THR A 589 -30.80 -8.44 3.28
N ASN A 590 -31.47 -7.60 4.08
CA ASN A 590 -32.68 -7.92 4.84
C ASN A 590 -32.44 -8.84 6.05
N ASP A 591 -31.39 -8.58 6.81
CA ASP A 591 -31.18 -9.20 8.11
C ASP A 591 -32.03 -8.51 9.19
N THR A 592 -33.10 -9.17 9.64
CA THR A 592 -34.00 -8.63 10.66
C THR A 592 -33.37 -8.57 12.06
N HIS A 593 -32.26 -9.28 12.30
CA HIS A 593 -31.60 -9.38 13.60
C HIS A 593 -30.43 -8.41 13.71
N ASN A 594 -29.83 -8.03 12.58
CA ASN A 594 -28.78 -7.02 12.50
C ASN A 594 -29.21 -5.89 11.55
N PRO A 595 -30.19 -5.06 11.96
CA PRO A 595 -30.81 -4.07 11.09
C PRO A 595 -29.82 -3.01 10.58
N GLN A 596 -28.66 -2.84 11.22
CA GLN A 596 -27.58 -1.99 10.72
C GLN A 596 -27.08 -2.42 9.33
N TRP A 597 -27.12 -3.71 8.99
CA TRP A 597 -26.76 -4.20 7.67
C TRP A 597 -27.87 -4.03 6.62
N ASN A 598 -29.09 -3.64 7.04
CA ASN A 598 -30.15 -3.23 6.12
C ASN A 598 -30.03 -1.75 5.73
N ASN A 599 -29.20 -0.98 6.45
CA ASN A 599 -28.90 0.39 6.09
C ASN A 599 -27.96 0.41 4.87
N LEU A 600 -28.49 0.89 3.74
CA LEU A 600 -27.76 0.95 2.47
C LEU A 600 -26.52 1.84 2.54
N LEU A 601 -26.54 2.90 3.35
CA LEU A 601 -25.37 3.78 3.58
C LEU A 601 -24.30 3.06 4.41
N TYR A 602 -24.70 2.36 5.47
CA TYR A 602 -23.80 1.56 6.31
C TYR A 602 -23.04 0.49 5.49
N ARG A 603 -23.77 -0.25 4.63
CA ARG A 603 -23.18 -1.22 3.70
C ARG A 603 -22.29 -0.59 2.63
N HIS A 604 -22.75 0.51 2.03
CA HIS A 604 -22.03 1.21 0.97
C HIS A 604 -20.69 1.74 1.49
N ASP A 605 -20.70 2.32 2.69
CA ASP A 605 -19.50 2.84 3.31
C ASP A 605 -18.52 1.70 3.59
N LEU A 606 -18.96 0.59 4.20
CA LEU A 606 -18.07 -0.51 4.61
C LEU A 606 -17.33 -1.14 3.43
N GLY A 607 -17.94 -1.23 2.25
CA GLY A 607 -17.32 -1.84 1.07
C GLY A 607 -16.99 -3.33 1.25
N LEU A 608 -17.51 -3.98 2.30
CA LEU A 608 -17.22 -5.37 2.63
C LEU A 608 -18.31 -6.29 2.06
N GLY A 609 -17.89 -7.25 1.23
CA GLY A 609 -18.76 -8.33 0.73
C GLY A 609 -18.92 -9.51 1.70
N VAL A 610 -18.09 -9.55 2.74
CA VAL A 610 -18.08 -10.58 3.78
C VAL A 610 -17.97 -9.95 5.17
N TYR A 611 -18.55 -10.60 6.17
CA TYR A 611 -18.45 -10.23 7.58
C TYR A 611 -16.97 -10.21 7.97
N PRO A 612 -16.45 -9.04 8.37
CA PRO A 612 -15.18 -9.01 9.09
C PRO A 612 -15.43 -9.67 10.47
N PRO A 613 -14.40 -10.14 11.22
CA PRO A 613 -14.60 -10.81 12.49
C PRO A 613 -15.44 -9.93 13.44
N TYR A 614 -16.74 -10.23 13.55
CA TYR A 614 -17.71 -9.37 14.22
C TYR A 614 -18.78 -10.22 14.94
N PRO A 615 -19.15 -9.89 16.17
CA PRO A 615 -20.19 -10.62 16.90
C PRO A 615 -21.61 -10.20 16.49
N GLU A 616 -22.46 -11.17 16.21
CA GLU A 616 -23.82 -11.00 15.72
C GLU A 616 -24.84 -10.73 16.87
N ALA A 617 -25.08 -9.45 17.24
CA ALA A 617 -26.25 -8.95 18.01
C ALA A 617 -26.09 -7.45 18.41
N SER A 618 -27.19 -6.74 18.66
CA SER A 618 -27.21 -5.33 19.16
C SER A 618 -26.76 -5.17 20.62
N GLY A 619 -26.61 -6.27 21.37
CA GLY A 619 -26.04 -6.29 22.70
C GLY A 619 -25.62 -7.69 23.14
N TYR A 620 -24.37 -7.88 23.54
CA TYR A 620 -23.85 -9.20 23.95
C TYR A 620 -22.76 -9.09 25.02
N ALA A 621 -22.65 -10.13 25.84
CA ALA A 621 -21.58 -10.32 26.82
C ALA A 621 -20.62 -11.42 26.33
N MET A 622 -19.33 -11.23 26.51
CA MET A 622 -18.27 -12.18 26.16
C MET A 622 -17.21 -12.27 27.26
N SER A 623 -16.47 -13.37 27.34
CA SER A 623 -15.36 -13.50 28.29
C SER A 623 -14.18 -12.58 27.90
N SER A 624 -13.31 -12.30 28.87
CA SER A 624 -12.03 -11.62 28.63
C SER A 624 -11.17 -12.31 27.56
N ASP A 625 -11.23 -13.64 27.49
CA ASP A 625 -10.42 -14.43 26.57
C ASP A 625 -10.84 -14.23 25.11
N ILE A 626 -12.16 -14.11 24.86
CA ILE A 626 -12.69 -13.78 23.54
C ILE A 626 -12.35 -12.33 23.15
N ALA A 627 -12.41 -11.40 24.10
CA ALA A 627 -12.00 -10.02 23.84
C ALA A 627 -10.50 -9.93 23.54
N ALA A 628 -9.66 -10.73 24.22
CA ALA A 628 -8.21 -10.81 23.98
C ALA A 628 -7.90 -11.41 22.61
N PHE A 629 -8.65 -12.43 22.21
CA PHE A 629 -8.63 -12.94 20.85
C PHE A 629 -8.99 -11.86 19.82
N LEU A 630 -10.11 -11.14 19.99
CA LEU A 630 -10.49 -10.06 19.06
C LEU A 630 -9.46 -8.92 19.03
N ALA A 631 -8.79 -8.63 20.15
CA ALA A 631 -7.74 -7.63 20.24
C ALA A 631 -6.44 -8.04 19.50
N SER A 632 -6.12 -9.34 19.43
CA SER A 632 -4.91 -9.87 18.78
C SER A 632 -5.06 -10.06 17.27
N VAL A 633 -6.30 -10.25 16.78
CA VAL A 633 -6.62 -10.36 15.35
C VAL A 633 -6.09 -9.18 14.50
N GLY A 634 -5.94 -7.99 15.09
CA GLY A 634 -5.45 -6.79 14.40
C GLY A 634 -3.91 -6.60 14.33
N THR A 635 -3.09 -7.50 14.90
CA THR A 635 -1.61 -7.37 14.90
C THR A 635 -0.91 -8.27 13.87
N GLY A 636 -1.63 -8.73 12.84
CA GLY A 636 -1.08 -9.64 11.85
C GLY A 636 -1.15 -11.12 12.24
N ALA A 637 -1.77 -11.49 13.37
CA ALA A 637 -2.02 -12.91 13.69
C ALA A 637 -2.89 -13.63 12.62
N LEU A 638 -3.62 -12.87 11.81
CA LEU A 638 -4.34 -13.39 10.65
C LEU A 638 -3.48 -13.55 9.37
N SER A 639 -2.25 -13.03 9.31
CA SER A 639 -1.40 -13.26 8.12
C SER A 639 -0.97 -14.72 8.02
N ASP A 640 -0.87 -15.41 9.17
CA ASP A 640 -0.48 -16.81 9.26
C ASP A 640 -1.70 -17.75 9.34
N LEU A 641 -2.89 -17.22 9.71
CA LEU A 641 -4.18 -17.88 9.50
C LEU A 641 -4.60 -17.74 8.03
N SER A 642 -3.85 -18.42 7.16
CA SER A 642 -4.11 -18.52 5.72
C SER A 642 -5.43 -19.24 5.36
N TRP A 643 -6.17 -19.73 6.36
CA TRP A 643 -7.43 -20.44 6.20
C TRP A 643 -8.60 -19.49 6.02
N ASN A 644 -9.06 -19.38 4.78
CA ASN A 644 -10.19 -18.54 4.41
C ASN A 644 -11.51 -19.06 5.05
N ALA A 645 -12.19 -18.23 5.85
CA ALA A 645 -13.50 -18.42 6.49
C ALA A 645 -13.62 -19.49 7.61
N TRP A 646 -13.85 -19.01 8.84
CA TRP A 646 -14.14 -19.81 10.04
C TRP A 646 -15.16 -19.06 10.94
N ALA A 647 -15.77 -19.76 11.90
CA ALA A 647 -16.70 -19.17 12.87
C ALA A 647 -16.39 -19.68 14.28
N ILE A 648 -16.39 -18.79 15.28
CA ILE A 648 -16.29 -19.18 16.69
C ILE A 648 -17.69 -19.11 17.31
N GLU A 649 -18.19 -20.27 17.70
CA GLU A 649 -19.43 -20.41 18.48
C GLU A 649 -19.07 -20.71 19.94
N ASP A 650 -19.17 -19.72 20.82
CA ASP A 650 -19.03 -19.93 22.26
C ASP A 650 -20.37 -20.39 22.87
N SER A 651 -20.98 -21.41 22.27
CA SER A 651 -22.27 -21.94 22.74
C SER A 651 -22.13 -22.95 23.88
N ALA A 652 -20.90 -23.37 24.19
CA ALA A 652 -20.55 -24.18 25.34
C ALA A 652 -19.05 -24.07 25.60
N MET A 653 -18.66 -23.22 26.55
CA MET A 653 -17.42 -23.31 27.33
C MET A 653 -16.38 -24.28 26.74
N GLY A 654 -15.59 -23.81 25.77
CA GLY A 654 -14.40 -24.55 25.32
C GLY A 654 -14.41 -25.21 23.92
N THR A 655 -15.45 -25.09 23.10
CA THR A 655 -15.45 -25.71 21.76
C THR A 655 -15.04 -24.74 20.65
N ILE A 656 -14.03 -25.10 19.84
CA ILE A 656 -13.58 -24.35 18.66
C ILE A 656 -14.02 -25.11 17.40
N LEU A 657 -14.69 -24.42 16.47
CA LEU A 657 -15.16 -24.99 15.20
C LEU A 657 -14.33 -24.40 14.04
N ALA A 658 -13.59 -25.23 13.32
CA ALA A 658 -12.67 -24.80 12.26
C ALA A 658 -13.16 -25.28 10.89
N GLY A 659 -13.47 -24.36 9.97
CA GLY A 659 -13.77 -24.67 8.57
C GLY A 659 -12.49 -24.70 7.71
N LEU A 660 -12.38 -25.66 6.79
CA LEU A 660 -11.29 -25.78 5.82
C LEU A 660 -11.80 -25.49 4.40
N LYS A 661 -11.26 -24.44 3.77
CA LYS A 661 -11.50 -24.16 2.34
C LYS A 661 -10.68 -25.07 1.44
N PHE A 662 -11.34 -25.60 0.40
CA PHE A 662 -10.69 -26.36 -0.66
C PHE A 662 -9.70 -25.54 -1.49
N ASP A 663 -9.77 -24.21 -1.38
CA ASP A 663 -8.87 -23.26 -2.04
C ASP A 663 -7.38 -23.45 -1.72
N MET A 664 -7.08 -24.20 -0.66
CA MET A 664 -5.72 -24.41 -0.13
C MET A 664 -5.06 -25.71 -0.60
N LEU A 665 -5.78 -26.57 -1.31
CA LEU A 665 -5.14 -27.60 -2.12
C LEU A 665 -4.49 -26.90 -3.32
N GLN A 666 -3.28 -27.29 -3.72
CA GLN A 666 -2.64 -26.82 -4.98
C GLN A 666 -3.38 -27.36 -6.23
N LEU A 667 -4.71 -27.37 -6.19
CA LEU A 667 -5.56 -27.57 -7.34
C LEU A 667 -5.52 -26.30 -8.20
N PRO A 668 -5.53 -26.44 -9.53
CA PRO A 668 -5.69 -25.32 -10.44
C PRO A 668 -6.95 -24.52 -10.12
N ALA A 669 -6.91 -23.21 -10.40
CA ALA A 669 -8.04 -22.30 -10.14
C ALA A 669 -9.34 -22.81 -10.81
N GLU A 670 -9.19 -23.45 -11.96
CA GLU A 670 -10.25 -24.01 -12.81
C GLU A 670 -11.04 -25.14 -12.13
N ILE A 671 -10.43 -25.82 -11.16
CA ILE A 671 -11.07 -26.90 -10.40
C ILE A 671 -11.58 -26.37 -9.06
N ARG A 672 -10.80 -25.48 -8.45
CA ARG A 672 -11.09 -24.84 -7.18
C ARG A 672 -12.43 -24.09 -7.19
N GLU A 673 -12.71 -23.31 -8.24
CA GLU A 673 -13.94 -22.52 -8.39
C GLU A 673 -15.23 -23.37 -8.40
N HIS A 674 -15.12 -24.70 -8.57
CA HIS A 674 -16.25 -25.61 -8.71
C HIS A 674 -16.42 -26.62 -7.54
N ILE A 675 -15.65 -26.52 -6.45
CA ILE A 675 -15.74 -27.39 -5.25
C ILE A 675 -16.20 -26.57 -4.01
N ARG A 676 -16.81 -27.20 -2.98
CA ARG A 676 -17.31 -26.56 -1.74
C ARG A 676 -16.59 -27.10 -0.50
N ASP A 677 -16.44 -26.26 0.55
CA ASP A 677 -15.62 -26.41 1.79
C ASP A 677 -15.92 -27.61 2.72
N ILE A 678 -14.92 -28.05 3.53
CA ILE A 678 -15.01 -29.08 4.60
C ILE A 678 -15.05 -28.39 5.98
N ALA A 679 -15.71 -28.98 7.00
CA ALA A 679 -15.66 -28.49 8.38
C ALA A 679 -15.08 -29.54 9.36
N VAL A 680 -14.24 -29.09 10.30
CA VAL A 680 -13.59 -29.87 11.36
C VAL A 680 -13.95 -29.26 12.73
N VAL A 681 -14.22 -30.09 13.74
CA VAL A 681 -14.65 -29.63 15.07
C VAL A 681 -13.65 -30.05 16.14
N VAL A 682 -13.10 -29.10 16.91
CA VAL A 682 -12.15 -29.36 18.02
C VAL A 682 -12.78 -28.95 19.35
N ARG A 683 -12.77 -29.84 20.34
CA ARG A 683 -13.42 -29.60 21.65
C ARG A 683 -12.38 -29.53 22.77
N CYS A 684 -12.34 -28.41 23.49
CA CYS A 684 -11.57 -28.25 24.73
C CYS A 684 -12.51 -28.00 25.93
N PRO A 685 -12.20 -28.44 27.15
CA PRO A 685 -12.95 -28.04 28.35
C PRO A 685 -12.53 -26.63 28.83
N ALA A 686 -13.46 -25.73 29.15
CA ALA A 686 -13.12 -24.36 29.57
C ALA A 686 -12.22 -24.23 30.81
N GLN A 687 -12.29 -25.16 31.75
CA GLN A 687 -11.39 -25.23 32.92
C GLN A 687 -9.94 -25.55 32.55
N SER A 688 -9.71 -25.95 31.30
CA SER A 688 -8.40 -26.24 30.70
C SER A 688 -8.02 -25.21 29.64
N MET A 689 -8.79 -24.12 29.46
CA MET A 689 -8.38 -23.01 28.60
C MET A 689 -7.44 -22.06 29.36
N THR A 690 -6.18 -22.08 28.98
CA THR A 690 -5.14 -21.09 29.33
C THR A 690 -4.57 -20.54 28.02
N ASN A 691 -3.77 -19.47 28.05
CA ASN A 691 -3.03 -19.01 26.86
C ASN A 691 -2.27 -20.17 26.19
N ASP A 692 -1.57 -20.98 26.97
CA ASP A 692 -0.82 -22.15 26.47
C ASP A 692 -1.74 -23.20 25.82
N SER A 693 -2.95 -23.37 26.35
CA SER A 693 -3.91 -24.35 25.83
C SER A 693 -4.56 -23.86 24.53
N CYS A 694 -4.74 -22.55 24.38
CA CYS A 694 -5.17 -21.93 23.14
C CYS A 694 -4.12 -22.09 22.04
N GLU A 695 -2.84 -21.92 22.34
CA GLU A 695 -1.74 -22.18 21.41
C GLU A 695 -1.73 -23.65 20.96
N VAL A 696 -1.87 -24.60 21.89
CA VAL A 696 -1.92 -26.05 21.56
C VAL A 696 -3.13 -26.42 20.70
N ILE A 697 -4.31 -25.83 20.93
CA ILE A 697 -5.50 -26.11 20.10
C ILE A 697 -5.34 -25.52 18.70
N LEU A 698 -4.68 -24.37 18.60
CA LEU A 698 -4.31 -23.79 17.31
C LEU A 698 -3.32 -24.71 16.59
N ASP A 699 -2.30 -25.23 17.27
CA ASP A 699 -1.37 -26.20 16.72
C ASP A 699 -2.07 -27.50 16.27
N GLU A 700 -3.05 -28.01 17.01
CA GLU A 700 -3.83 -29.19 16.61
C GLU A 700 -4.73 -28.89 15.40
N CYS A 701 -5.35 -27.71 15.34
CA CYS A 701 -6.04 -27.24 14.14
C CYS A 701 -5.07 -27.14 12.95
N HIS A 702 -3.84 -26.65 13.16
CA HIS A 702 -2.78 -26.60 12.16
C HIS A 702 -2.39 -28.00 11.69
N ILE A 703 -2.16 -28.96 12.60
CA ILE A 703 -1.78 -30.34 12.27
C ILE A 703 -2.90 -31.05 11.51
N ILE A 704 -4.17 -30.88 11.90
CA ILE A 704 -5.30 -31.48 11.20
C ILE A 704 -5.40 -30.88 9.79
N ALA A 705 -5.28 -29.57 9.68
CA ALA A 705 -5.28 -28.88 8.39
C ALA A 705 -4.12 -29.35 7.50
N ASP A 706 -2.90 -29.49 8.05
CA ASP A 706 -1.71 -30.00 7.36
C ASP A 706 -1.84 -31.48 6.98
N SER A 707 -2.56 -32.29 7.75
CA SER A 707 -2.81 -33.71 7.44
C SER A 707 -3.77 -33.91 6.26
N ILE A 708 -4.66 -32.95 6.03
CA ILE A 708 -5.66 -32.93 4.95
C ILE A 708 -5.12 -32.17 3.73
N ALA A 709 -4.35 -31.11 3.96
CA ALA A 709 -3.74 -30.23 2.95
C ALA A 709 -2.24 -30.53 2.75
N SER A 710 -1.80 -31.77 3.03
CA SER A 710 -0.36 -32.07 3.00
C SER A 710 0.21 -31.73 1.62
N VAL A 711 1.36 -31.06 1.64
CA VAL A 711 2.13 -30.59 0.47
C VAL A 711 2.61 -31.77 -0.40
N TYR A 712 2.25 -33.01 -0.06
CA TYR A 712 2.62 -34.24 -0.77
C TYR A 712 1.40 -35.01 -1.29
N GLU A 713 1.28 -35.04 -2.63
CA GLU A 713 0.77 -36.06 -3.58
C GLU A 713 -0.40 -37.03 -3.22
N ASN A 714 -1.04 -36.98 -2.05
CA ASN A 714 -2.07 -37.96 -1.69
C ASN A 714 -3.49 -37.44 -1.98
N VAL A 715 -3.81 -37.29 -3.27
CA VAL A 715 -5.12 -36.81 -3.76
C VAL A 715 -6.27 -37.82 -3.55
N GLY A 716 -5.98 -38.98 -2.92
CA GLY A 716 -6.92 -40.09 -2.77
C GLY A 716 -8.24 -39.73 -2.07
N ILE A 717 -8.20 -38.85 -1.07
CA ILE A 717 -9.39 -38.40 -0.31
C ILE A 717 -10.34 -37.56 -1.19
N TYR A 718 -9.81 -36.90 -2.22
CA TYR A 718 -10.54 -35.94 -3.05
C TYR A 718 -11.14 -36.53 -4.34
N LYS A 719 -10.72 -37.73 -4.76
CA LYS A 719 -11.13 -38.32 -6.06
C LYS A 719 -12.64 -38.47 -6.20
N ARG A 720 -13.37 -38.86 -5.15
CA ARG A 720 -14.83 -39.06 -5.21
C ARG A 720 -15.61 -37.74 -5.38
N PRO A 721 -15.39 -36.70 -4.55
CA PRO A 721 -15.98 -35.38 -4.77
C PRO A 721 -15.62 -34.78 -6.15
N LEU A 722 -14.36 -34.92 -6.58
CA LEU A 722 -13.88 -34.42 -7.87
C LEU A 722 -14.57 -35.11 -9.06
N GLN A 723 -14.77 -36.43 -9.01
CA GLN A 723 -15.44 -37.17 -10.09
C GLN A 723 -16.90 -36.72 -10.27
N ALA A 724 -17.61 -36.49 -9.16
CA ALA A 724 -18.97 -35.99 -9.21
C ALA A 724 -19.05 -34.63 -9.91
N ARG A 725 -18.04 -33.76 -9.72
CA ARG A 725 -17.95 -32.45 -10.39
C ARG A 725 -17.61 -32.56 -11.88
N LEU A 726 -16.64 -33.39 -12.24
CA LEU A 726 -16.27 -33.67 -13.64
C LEU A 726 -17.48 -34.10 -14.49
N ASN A 727 -18.35 -34.92 -13.90
CA ASN A 727 -19.55 -35.41 -14.58
C ASN A 727 -20.61 -34.33 -14.85
N THR A 728 -20.54 -33.18 -14.18
CA THR A 728 -21.48 -32.06 -14.43
C THR A 728 -21.09 -31.17 -15.61
N LEU A 729 -19.97 -31.46 -16.26
CA LEU A 729 -19.41 -30.70 -17.38
C LEU A 729 -19.28 -29.18 -17.16
N HIS A 730 -19.05 -28.75 -15.92
CA HIS A 730 -18.86 -27.32 -15.60
C HIS A 730 -17.42 -26.84 -15.72
N LEU A 731 -16.44 -27.75 -15.73
CA LEU A 731 -15.03 -27.36 -15.77
C LEU A 731 -14.69 -26.69 -17.12
N THR A 732 -13.66 -25.86 -17.08
CA THR A 732 -13.01 -25.33 -18.28
C THR A 732 -12.17 -26.40 -18.97
N GLU A 733 -11.72 -26.09 -20.18
CA GLU A 733 -10.84 -26.90 -21.01
C GLU A 733 -9.55 -27.29 -20.27
N ASP A 734 -8.91 -26.31 -19.62
CA ASP A 734 -7.71 -26.53 -18.81
C ASP A 734 -8.00 -27.36 -17.57
N GLY A 735 -9.20 -27.20 -16.98
CA GLY A 735 -9.67 -28.05 -15.87
C GLY A 735 -9.80 -29.51 -16.26
N TYR A 736 -10.35 -29.83 -17.45
CA TYR A 736 -10.40 -31.20 -17.96
C TYR A 736 -9.00 -31.74 -18.25
N ARG A 737 -8.16 -30.96 -18.94
CA ARG A 737 -6.80 -31.35 -19.32
C ARG A 737 -5.95 -31.67 -18.09
N TRP A 738 -6.07 -30.86 -17.04
CA TRP A 738 -5.41 -31.11 -15.77
C TRP A 738 -5.96 -32.35 -15.06
N ALA A 739 -7.28 -32.51 -14.99
CA ALA A 739 -7.88 -33.65 -14.27
C ALA A 739 -7.50 -34.99 -14.89
N GLU A 740 -7.43 -35.04 -16.21
CA GLU A 740 -6.96 -36.22 -16.93
C GLU A 740 -5.45 -36.41 -16.76
N GLY A 741 -4.64 -35.36 -17.00
CA GLY A 741 -3.17 -35.46 -16.97
C GLY A 741 -2.58 -35.72 -15.59
N GLN A 742 -3.17 -35.18 -14.53
CA GLN A 742 -2.65 -35.28 -13.15
C GLN A 742 -3.32 -36.39 -12.34
N LEU A 743 -4.62 -36.65 -12.56
CA LEU A 743 -5.38 -37.60 -11.74
C LEU A 743 -5.86 -38.84 -12.50
N GLY A 744 -5.70 -38.87 -13.83
CA GLY A 744 -6.26 -39.92 -14.69
C GLY A 744 -7.80 -39.92 -14.68
N MET A 745 -8.43 -38.79 -14.34
CA MET A 745 -9.87 -38.68 -14.17
C MET A 745 -10.51 -38.03 -15.39
N VAL A 746 -11.59 -38.62 -15.90
CA VAL A 746 -12.34 -38.08 -17.03
C VAL A 746 -13.84 -38.05 -16.78
N PRO A 747 -14.60 -37.15 -17.43
CA PRO A 747 -16.04 -37.15 -17.37
C PRO A 747 -16.63 -38.45 -17.92
N VAL A 748 -17.76 -38.89 -17.35
CA VAL A 748 -18.54 -40.03 -17.88
C VAL A 748 -18.95 -39.85 -19.34
N HIS A 749 -19.07 -38.61 -19.81
CA HIS A 749 -19.47 -38.26 -21.18
C HIS A 749 -18.35 -38.39 -22.22
N ARG A 750 -17.12 -38.79 -21.84
CA ARG A 750 -15.99 -38.99 -22.76
C ARG A 750 -16.32 -39.96 -23.91
N ARG A 751 -17.13 -41.00 -23.64
CA ARG A 751 -17.52 -41.98 -24.67
C ARG A 751 -18.37 -41.35 -25.77
N ALA A 752 -19.27 -40.43 -25.44
CA ALA A 752 -20.08 -39.71 -26.43
C ALA A 752 -19.21 -38.78 -27.28
N ALA A 753 -18.24 -38.09 -26.67
CA ALA A 753 -17.29 -37.24 -27.41
C ALA A 753 -16.43 -38.05 -28.41
N LEU A 754 -16.03 -39.29 -28.06
CA LEU A 754 -15.32 -40.18 -28.99
C LEU A 754 -16.19 -40.59 -30.20
N LYS A 755 -17.49 -40.86 -29.99
CA LYS A 755 -18.43 -41.14 -31.10
C LYS A 755 -18.52 -39.92 -32.03
N PHE A 756 -18.65 -38.72 -31.47
CA PHE A 756 -18.71 -37.46 -32.23
C PHE A 756 -17.45 -37.24 -33.09
N LEU A 757 -16.28 -37.39 -32.46
CA LEU A 757 -14.99 -37.22 -33.13
C LEU A 757 -14.77 -38.24 -34.26
N LYS A 758 -15.11 -39.52 -34.03
CA LYS A 758 -14.97 -40.58 -35.03
C LYS A 758 -15.80 -40.30 -36.29
N SER A 759 -17.03 -39.84 -36.13
CA SER A 759 -17.89 -39.49 -37.27
C SER A 759 -17.37 -38.26 -38.04
N LEU A 760 -16.76 -37.28 -37.37
CA LEU A 760 -16.12 -36.13 -38.04
C LEU A 760 -14.89 -36.56 -38.86
N VAL A 761 -14.01 -37.39 -38.29
CA VAL A 761 -12.81 -37.88 -38.97
C VAL A 761 -13.18 -38.63 -40.25
N LYS A 762 -14.13 -39.58 -40.15
CA LYS A 762 -14.59 -40.35 -41.32
C LYS A 762 -15.22 -39.49 -42.40
N MET A 763 -16.03 -38.51 -42.00
CA MET A 763 -16.66 -37.56 -42.93
C MET A 763 -15.61 -36.81 -43.74
N LEU A 764 -14.55 -36.30 -43.10
CA LEU A 764 -13.50 -35.54 -43.78
C LEU A 764 -12.56 -36.41 -44.60
N LEU A 765 -12.27 -37.64 -44.17
CA LEU A 765 -11.50 -38.61 -44.97
C LEU A 765 -12.25 -38.99 -46.25
N GLY A 766 -13.57 -39.14 -46.20
CA GLY A 766 -14.41 -39.40 -47.37
C GLY A 766 -14.36 -38.32 -48.45
N GLU A 767 -14.03 -37.08 -48.08
CA GLU A 767 -13.84 -35.94 -48.99
C GLU A 767 -12.36 -35.63 -49.29
N SER A 768 -11.43 -36.49 -48.85
CA SER A 768 -9.97 -36.25 -48.95
C SER A 768 -9.52 -34.91 -48.35
N ALA A 769 -10.22 -34.43 -47.31
CA ALA A 769 -9.94 -33.16 -46.65
C ALA A 769 -8.90 -33.28 -45.51
N LEU A 770 -8.54 -34.51 -45.11
CA LEU A 770 -7.46 -34.81 -44.17
C LEU A 770 -6.31 -35.51 -44.90
N TRP A 771 -5.08 -35.19 -44.49
CA TRP A 771 -3.85 -35.71 -45.08
C TRP A 771 -3.37 -37.00 -44.41
N ASP A 772 -3.78 -37.26 -43.17
CA ASP A 772 -3.40 -38.45 -42.40
C ASP A 772 -4.59 -39.43 -42.30
N GLU A 773 -4.60 -40.43 -43.19
CA GLU A 773 -5.62 -41.50 -43.21
C GLU A 773 -5.50 -42.47 -42.03
N SER A 774 -4.36 -42.48 -41.31
CA SER A 774 -4.15 -43.40 -40.19
C SER A 774 -4.99 -43.05 -38.96
N ILE A 775 -5.49 -41.80 -38.88
CA ILE A 775 -6.32 -41.28 -37.78
C ILE A 775 -7.58 -42.14 -37.54
N GLU A 776 -8.18 -42.71 -38.58
CA GLU A 776 -9.37 -43.57 -38.43
C GLU A 776 -9.11 -44.84 -37.62
N HIS A 777 -7.87 -45.34 -37.65
CA HIS A 777 -7.46 -46.62 -37.07
C HIS A 777 -6.78 -46.48 -35.70
N ASP A 778 -6.81 -45.28 -35.10
CA ASP A 778 -6.22 -45.02 -33.79
C ASP A 778 -6.86 -45.87 -32.68
N GLU A 779 -6.05 -46.33 -31.73
CA GLU A 779 -6.48 -47.20 -30.62
C GLU A 779 -7.61 -46.56 -29.79
N ILE A 780 -7.68 -45.23 -29.71
CA ILE A 780 -8.75 -44.54 -28.98
C ILE A 780 -10.15 -44.78 -29.58
N PHE A 781 -10.25 -45.17 -30.86
CA PHE A 781 -11.51 -45.47 -31.54
C PHE A 781 -11.88 -46.96 -31.52
N LYS A 782 -11.06 -47.78 -30.85
CA LYS A 782 -11.36 -49.19 -30.61
C LYS A 782 -12.66 -49.31 -29.80
N ASP A 783 -13.56 -50.16 -30.27
CA ASP A 783 -14.89 -50.40 -29.67
C ASP A 783 -15.83 -49.16 -29.60
N VAL A 784 -15.51 -48.09 -30.35
CA VAL A 784 -16.37 -46.91 -30.54
C VAL A 784 -17.20 -47.07 -31.82
N PRO A 785 -18.54 -47.09 -31.75
CA PRO A 785 -19.39 -47.21 -32.93
C PRO A 785 -19.34 -45.93 -33.79
N ASP A 786 -19.48 -46.10 -35.10
CA ASP A 786 -19.65 -45.00 -36.04
C ASP A 786 -21.13 -44.63 -36.13
N MET A 787 -21.43 -43.34 -35.93
CA MET A 787 -22.79 -42.82 -35.91
C MET A 787 -23.23 -42.23 -37.25
N GLY A 788 -22.32 -42.15 -38.24
CA GLY A 788 -22.56 -41.54 -39.54
C GLY A 788 -22.69 -40.01 -39.47
N ASP A 789 -23.80 -39.51 -38.90
CA ASP A 789 -24.04 -38.08 -38.69
C ASP A 789 -23.51 -37.61 -37.32
N PRO A 790 -22.47 -36.77 -37.25
CA PRO A 790 -21.94 -36.24 -35.99
C PRO A 790 -23.01 -35.50 -35.15
N CYS A 791 -23.95 -34.78 -35.79
CA CYS A 791 -24.97 -33.99 -35.10
C CYS A 791 -26.03 -34.85 -34.40
N SER A 792 -26.07 -36.17 -34.65
CA SER A 792 -26.94 -37.11 -33.95
C SER A 792 -26.41 -37.52 -32.56
N VAL A 793 -25.11 -37.38 -32.32
CA VAL A 793 -24.44 -37.85 -31.09
C VAL A 793 -24.85 -37.10 -29.82
N PRO A 794 -25.00 -35.76 -29.83
CA PRO A 794 -25.37 -35.01 -28.62
C PRO A 794 -26.75 -35.38 -28.02
N GLN A 795 -27.64 -36.06 -28.76
CA GLN A 795 -28.97 -36.44 -28.27
C GLN A 795 -28.91 -37.36 -27.05
N GLU A 796 -27.99 -38.32 -27.06
CA GLU A 796 -27.83 -39.34 -26.03
C GLU A 796 -27.60 -38.68 -24.64
N PRO A 797 -26.54 -37.89 -24.41
CA PRO A 797 -26.30 -37.25 -23.11
C PRO A 797 -27.35 -36.18 -22.74
N ILE A 798 -28.03 -35.56 -23.71
CA ILE A 798 -29.13 -34.62 -23.43
C ILE A 798 -30.34 -35.39 -22.86
N SER A 799 -30.68 -36.54 -23.44
CA SER A 799 -31.82 -37.36 -23.03
C SER A 799 -31.65 -38.00 -21.64
N GLU A 800 -30.43 -38.38 -21.26
CA GLU A 800 -30.13 -38.95 -19.93
C GLU A 800 -30.44 -37.97 -18.79
N ALA A 801 -30.24 -36.67 -19.02
CA ALA A 801 -30.49 -35.62 -18.04
C ALA A 801 -31.98 -35.30 -17.84
N GLU A 802 -32.87 -35.70 -18.76
CA GLU A 802 -34.30 -35.33 -18.73
C GLU A 802 -35.00 -35.78 -17.45
N SER A 803 -34.67 -36.97 -16.94
CA SER A 803 -35.26 -37.49 -15.69
C SER A 803 -35.01 -36.61 -14.47
N LEU A 804 -33.87 -35.90 -14.43
CA LEU A 804 -33.47 -35.01 -13.33
C LEU A 804 -34.04 -33.59 -13.48
N LEU A 805 -34.50 -33.22 -14.69
CA LEU A 805 -34.99 -31.87 -15.02
C LEU A 805 -36.51 -31.71 -14.88
N GLN A 806 -37.27 -32.80 -14.72
CA GLN A 806 -38.74 -32.83 -14.70
C GLN A 806 -39.40 -32.10 -13.50
N THR A 807 -38.66 -31.83 -12.42
CA THR A 807 -39.21 -31.28 -11.16
C THR A 807 -39.14 -29.75 -11.04
N SER A 808 -38.57 -29.05 -12.03
CA SER A 808 -38.25 -27.61 -11.96
C SER A 808 -39.16 -26.74 -12.82
N ARG A 809 -39.52 -25.54 -12.33
CA ARG A 809 -40.28 -24.52 -13.10
C ARG A 809 -39.53 -24.00 -14.34
N ASP A 810 -38.20 -24.18 -14.37
CA ASP A 810 -37.29 -23.66 -15.41
C ASP A 810 -36.68 -24.76 -16.31
N ARG A 811 -37.44 -25.81 -16.65
CA ARG A 811 -36.94 -26.99 -17.38
C ARG A 811 -36.19 -26.66 -18.68
N ASN A 812 -36.75 -25.81 -19.54
CA ASN A 812 -36.17 -25.48 -20.86
C ASN A 812 -34.84 -24.73 -20.73
N GLU A 813 -34.74 -23.82 -19.76
CA GLU A 813 -33.52 -23.07 -19.46
C GLU A 813 -32.39 -24.00 -19.02
N ARG A 814 -32.68 -24.94 -18.10
CA ARG A 814 -31.70 -25.93 -17.64
C ARG A 814 -31.28 -26.92 -18.73
N ARG A 815 -32.21 -27.30 -19.61
CA ARG A 815 -31.93 -28.15 -20.78
C ARG A 815 -30.98 -27.45 -21.76
N ASN A 816 -31.23 -26.17 -22.05
CA ASN A 816 -30.35 -25.36 -22.90
C ASN A 816 -28.96 -25.15 -22.25
N ALA A 817 -28.90 -24.93 -20.94
CA ALA A 817 -27.63 -24.85 -20.21
C ALA A 817 -26.82 -26.15 -20.31
N TRP A 818 -27.50 -27.30 -20.26
CA TRP A 818 -26.88 -28.60 -20.40
C TRP A 818 -26.36 -28.84 -21.83
N ALA A 819 -27.14 -28.51 -22.85
CA ALA A 819 -26.72 -28.59 -24.25
C ALA A 819 -25.48 -27.71 -24.53
N ALA A 820 -25.44 -26.50 -23.98
CA ALA A 820 -24.28 -25.61 -24.11
C ALA A 820 -23.00 -26.22 -23.49
N ARG A 821 -23.11 -26.91 -22.35
CA ARG A 821 -21.97 -27.60 -21.71
C ARG A 821 -21.47 -28.78 -22.53
N ILE A 822 -22.37 -29.55 -23.14
CA ILE A 822 -22.02 -30.63 -24.05
C ILE A 822 -21.30 -30.07 -25.29
N ALA A 823 -21.86 -29.04 -25.92
CA ALA A 823 -21.26 -28.40 -27.08
C ALA A 823 -19.84 -27.89 -26.78
N ARG A 824 -19.64 -27.25 -25.62
CA ARG A 824 -18.32 -26.80 -25.15
C ARG A 824 -17.36 -27.97 -24.91
N TYR A 825 -17.80 -29.04 -24.24
CA TYR A 825 -16.96 -30.21 -23.98
C TYR A 825 -16.59 -30.94 -25.28
N PHE A 826 -17.51 -31.07 -26.22
CA PHE A 826 -17.24 -31.68 -27.53
C PHE A 826 -16.28 -30.82 -28.34
N ALA A 827 -16.44 -29.50 -28.31
CA ALA A 827 -15.48 -28.58 -28.89
C ALA A 827 -14.07 -28.80 -28.32
N TYR A 828 -13.94 -28.86 -26.99
CA TYR A 828 -12.67 -29.19 -26.33
C TYR A 828 -12.06 -30.51 -26.81
N CYS A 829 -12.87 -31.57 -26.88
CA CYS A 829 -12.42 -32.89 -27.31
C CYS A 829 -11.90 -32.91 -28.76
N VAL A 830 -12.54 -32.14 -29.65
CA VAL A 830 -12.10 -31.93 -31.04
C VAL A 830 -10.85 -31.09 -31.10
N ASP A 831 -10.73 -30.05 -30.26
CA ASP A 831 -9.62 -29.09 -30.31
C ASP A 831 -8.44 -29.50 -29.43
N GLY A 832 -7.88 -30.68 -29.73
CA GLY A 832 -6.69 -31.20 -29.06
C GLY A 832 -6.92 -31.80 -27.66
N GLY A 833 -8.16 -31.90 -27.18
CA GLY A 833 -8.48 -32.55 -25.92
C GLY A 833 -8.33 -34.08 -25.95
N ILE A 834 -8.61 -34.73 -27.10
CA ILE A 834 -8.47 -36.19 -27.25
C ILE A 834 -7.31 -36.57 -28.18
N MET A 835 -7.24 -35.98 -29.39
CA MET A 835 -6.25 -36.38 -30.41
C MET A 835 -5.04 -35.45 -30.51
N GLY A 836 -4.94 -34.42 -29.66
CA GLY A 836 -3.88 -33.43 -29.71
C GLY A 836 -3.88 -32.66 -31.05
N GLU A 837 -2.70 -32.33 -31.56
CA GLU A 837 -2.56 -31.56 -32.81
C GLU A 837 -2.92 -32.35 -34.09
N ARG A 838 -3.11 -33.67 -33.99
CA ARG A 838 -3.46 -34.52 -35.15
C ARG A 838 -4.83 -34.20 -35.72
N PHE A 839 -5.74 -33.68 -34.90
CA PHE A 839 -7.05 -33.22 -35.35
C PHE A 839 -7.50 -32.02 -34.49
N THR A 840 -7.82 -30.90 -35.13
CA THR A 840 -8.16 -29.62 -34.48
C THR A 840 -9.20 -28.85 -35.30
N PHE A 841 -9.85 -27.83 -34.71
CA PHE A 841 -10.84 -27.02 -35.45
C PHE A 841 -10.31 -26.26 -36.66
N PRO A 842 -9.08 -25.71 -36.68
CA PRO A 842 -8.53 -25.10 -37.88
C PRO A 842 -8.57 -26.00 -39.12
N LEU A 843 -8.32 -27.31 -38.98
CA LEU A 843 -8.44 -28.27 -40.08
C LEU A 843 -9.87 -28.35 -40.62
N LEU A 844 -10.86 -28.40 -39.72
CA LEU A 844 -12.28 -28.38 -40.09
C LEU A 844 -12.66 -27.07 -40.80
N ILE A 845 -12.23 -25.93 -40.27
CA ILE A 845 -12.56 -24.60 -40.83
C ILE A 845 -11.92 -24.39 -42.21
N GLN A 846 -10.70 -24.86 -42.40
CA GLN A 846 -9.98 -24.75 -43.69
C GLN A 846 -10.59 -25.61 -44.79
N ALA A 847 -11.29 -26.69 -44.44
CA ALA A 847 -12.00 -27.56 -45.37
C ALA A 847 -13.37 -26.98 -45.79
N LEU A 848 -13.96 -26.06 -45.02
CA LEU A 848 -15.27 -25.46 -45.32
C LEU A 848 -15.26 -24.74 -46.68
N GLY A 849 -16.25 -25.05 -47.50
CA GLY A 849 -16.41 -24.52 -48.86
C GLY A 849 -15.39 -25.06 -49.88
N ARG A 850 -14.57 -26.04 -49.50
CA ARG A 850 -13.54 -26.67 -50.37
C ARG A 850 -13.77 -28.15 -50.62
N VAL A 851 -14.72 -28.77 -49.92
CA VAL A 851 -15.14 -30.17 -50.15
C VAL A 851 -16.00 -30.30 -51.40
N SER A 852 -16.04 -31.52 -51.97
CA SER A 852 -16.72 -31.79 -53.25
C SER A 852 -18.22 -31.98 -53.08
N SER A 853 -18.63 -32.62 -51.98
CA SER A 853 -20.05 -32.83 -51.66
C SER A 853 -20.70 -31.62 -50.99
N ALA A 854 -21.76 -31.10 -51.60
CA ALA A 854 -22.57 -30.03 -51.02
C ALA A 854 -23.29 -30.46 -49.73
N ASP A 855 -23.64 -31.74 -49.60
CA ASP A 855 -24.26 -32.27 -48.39
C ASP A 855 -23.26 -32.34 -47.22
N VAL A 856 -21.99 -32.71 -47.50
CA VAL A 856 -20.93 -32.71 -46.48
C VAL A 856 -20.58 -31.28 -46.05
N ASP A 857 -20.48 -30.33 -46.99
CA ASP A 857 -20.26 -28.92 -46.66
C ASP A 857 -21.39 -28.35 -45.78
N ARG A 858 -22.64 -28.75 -46.04
CA ARG A 858 -23.80 -28.40 -45.19
C ARG A 858 -23.66 -29.01 -43.79
N GLN A 859 -23.32 -30.29 -43.68
CA GLN A 859 -23.13 -30.96 -42.38
C GLN A 859 -21.98 -30.34 -41.57
N MET A 860 -20.88 -29.97 -42.22
CA MET A 860 -19.77 -29.26 -41.55
C MET A 860 -20.22 -27.90 -40.98
N LYS A 861 -21.05 -27.15 -41.72
CA LYS A 861 -21.63 -25.89 -41.21
C LYS A 861 -22.55 -26.12 -40.01
N GLU A 862 -23.36 -27.18 -40.03
CA GLU A 862 -24.22 -27.57 -38.90
C GLU A 862 -23.38 -27.95 -37.67
N VAL A 863 -22.24 -28.61 -37.85
CA VAL A 863 -21.27 -28.90 -36.78
C VAL A 863 -20.71 -27.60 -36.20
N ILE A 864 -20.29 -26.64 -37.03
CA ILE A 864 -19.81 -25.34 -36.57
C ILE A 864 -20.89 -24.58 -35.79
N ASP A 865 -22.13 -24.55 -36.28
CA ASP A 865 -23.26 -23.92 -35.59
C ASP A 865 -23.54 -24.62 -34.24
N PHE A 866 -23.40 -25.94 -34.16
CA PHE A 866 -23.52 -26.70 -32.91
C PHE A 866 -22.47 -26.35 -31.87
N VAL A 867 -21.19 -26.34 -32.25
CA VAL A 867 -20.10 -26.06 -31.29
C VAL A 867 -19.96 -24.57 -30.96
N LEU A 868 -20.36 -23.68 -31.89
CA LEU A 868 -20.46 -22.24 -31.65
C LEU A 868 -21.63 -21.91 -30.71
N HIS A 869 -22.72 -22.67 -30.82
CA HIS A 869 -23.86 -22.66 -29.90
C HIS A 869 -24.42 -21.25 -29.62
N VAL A 870 -24.85 -20.53 -30.66
CA VAL A 870 -25.39 -19.17 -30.54
C VAL A 870 -26.78 -19.17 -29.89
N ASN A 871 -26.95 -18.43 -28.80
CA ASN A 871 -28.22 -18.31 -28.06
C ASN A 871 -28.59 -16.86 -27.76
N LYS A 872 -29.90 -16.54 -27.74
CA LYS A 872 -30.42 -15.24 -27.26
C LYS A 872 -30.53 -15.20 -25.74
N ARG A 873 -30.11 -14.11 -25.10
CA ARG A 873 -30.04 -13.92 -23.64
C ARG A 873 -31.40 -13.78 -22.96
N ASP A 874 -32.35 -13.08 -23.59
CA ASP A 874 -33.71 -12.87 -23.04
C ASP A 874 -34.65 -14.07 -23.26
N GLY A 875 -34.15 -15.13 -23.90
CA GLY A 875 -34.95 -16.22 -24.45
C GLY A 875 -34.42 -17.61 -24.15
N TRP A 876 -33.96 -17.90 -22.93
CA TRP A 876 -33.71 -19.29 -22.48
C TRP A 876 -34.94 -20.22 -22.64
N LYS A 877 -36.08 -19.66 -23.03
CA LYS A 877 -37.35 -20.31 -23.34
C LYS A 877 -37.51 -20.83 -24.77
N SER A 878 -36.74 -20.41 -25.78
CA SER A 878 -37.07 -20.72 -27.19
C SER A 878 -35.98 -21.39 -28.05
N ASN A 879 -34.68 -21.31 -27.74
CA ASN A 879 -33.66 -21.98 -28.58
C ASN A 879 -33.45 -23.44 -28.15
N LEU A 880 -34.40 -24.30 -28.47
CA LEU A 880 -34.24 -25.74 -28.33
C LEU A 880 -33.51 -26.25 -29.57
N PHE A 881 -32.19 -26.49 -29.48
CA PHE A 881 -31.36 -27.04 -30.58
C PHE A 881 -31.92 -28.33 -31.21
N LEU A 882 -32.90 -28.96 -30.54
CA LEU A 882 -33.53 -30.23 -30.87
C LEU A 882 -34.98 -30.12 -31.37
N GLU A 883 -35.56 -28.91 -31.31
CA GLU A 883 -36.96 -28.65 -31.72
C GLU A 883 -37.07 -27.44 -32.68
N GLU A 884 -36.10 -26.50 -32.68
CA GLU A 884 -35.98 -25.37 -33.62
C GLU A 884 -34.56 -25.27 -34.23
N LYS A 885 -34.43 -24.69 -35.45
CA LYS A 885 -33.12 -24.54 -36.12
C LYS A 885 -32.20 -23.60 -35.33
N PRO A 886 -30.92 -23.96 -35.12
CA PRO A 886 -29.98 -23.12 -34.40
C PRO A 886 -29.72 -21.79 -35.10
N VAL A 887 -29.43 -20.75 -34.32
CA VAL A 887 -29.05 -19.43 -34.85
C VAL A 887 -27.65 -19.57 -35.45
N SER A 888 -27.52 -19.39 -36.77
CA SER A 888 -26.21 -19.45 -37.42
C SER A 888 -25.38 -18.18 -37.18
N LEU A 889 -24.06 -18.29 -37.34
CA LEU A 889 -23.13 -17.14 -37.35
C LEU A 889 -23.63 -16.01 -38.28
N ILE A 890 -24.22 -16.40 -39.41
CA ILE A 890 -24.71 -15.47 -40.42
C ILE A 890 -25.95 -14.73 -39.92
N ALA A 891 -26.87 -15.43 -39.26
CA ALA A 891 -28.09 -14.84 -38.72
C ALA A 891 -27.78 -13.84 -37.59
N MET A 892 -26.81 -14.18 -36.72
CA MET A 892 -26.38 -13.32 -35.60
C MET A 892 -25.87 -11.94 -36.05
N THR A 893 -25.29 -11.85 -37.25
CA THR A 893 -24.62 -10.63 -37.76
C THR A 893 -25.52 -9.77 -38.66
N LYS A 894 -26.83 -10.07 -38.75
CA LYS A 894 -27.78 -9.32 -39.58
C LYS A 894 -28.23 -8.00 -38.96
N GLU A 895 -28.31 -7.92 -37.63
CA GLU A 895 -28.84 -6.77 -36.91
C GLU A 895 -27.81 -6.26 -35.88
N SER A 896 -27.27 -5.06 -36.12
CA SER A 896 -26.19 -4.47 -35.31
C SER A 896 -26.55 -4.30 -33.84
N GLU A 897 -27.80 -3.93 -33.54
CA GLU A 897 -28.27 -3.67 -32.18
C GLU A 897 -28.51 -4.97 -31.38
N ALA A 898 -28.73 -6.10 -32.06
CA ALA A 898 -29.06 -7.37 -31.43
C ALA A 898 -27.83 -8.21 -31.04
N PHE A 899 -26.61 -7.87 -31.48
CA PHE A 899 -25.42 -8.69 -31.21
C PHE A 899 -25.17 -8.91 -29.71
N ALA A 900 -25.36 -7.87 -28.90
CA ALA A 900 -25.22 -7.92 -27.44
C ALA A 900 -26.25 -8.83 -26.74
N GLU A 901 -27.32 -9.20 -27.45
CA GLU A 901 -28.34 -10.13 -26.97
C GLU A 901 -27.92 -11.59 -27.17
N TYR A 902 -26.82 -11.88 -27.87
CA TYR A 902 -26.39 -13.24 -28.14
C TYR A 902 -25.24 -13.71 -27.23
N SER A 903 -25.20 -15.01 -26.91
CA SER A 903 -24.06 -15.70 -26.31
C SER A 903 -23.60 -16.82 -27.23
N PHE A 904 -22.29 -17.09 -27.28
CA PHE A 904 -21.69 -18.13 -28.12
C PHE A 904 -20.42 -18.67 -27.47
N ASN A 905 -19.85 -19.72 -28.05
CA ASN A 905 -18.58 -20.29 -27.62
C ASN A 905 -17.39 -19.45 -28.14
N ASP A 906 -16.74 -18.72 -27.22
CA ASP A 906 -15.61 -17.84 -27.51
C ASP A 906 -14.42 -18.55 -28.15
N ILE A 907 -14.17 -19.82 -27.82
CA ILE A 907 -13.04 -20.59 -28.37
C ILE A 907 -13.25 -20.80 -29.87
N ILE A 908 -14.45 -21.19 -30.24
CA ILE A 908 -14.82 -21.39 -31.64
C ILE A 908 -14.80 -20.05 -32.38
N MET A 909 -15.37 -18.99 -31.79
CA MET A 909 -15.33 -17.66 -32.40
C MET A 909 -13.89 -17.16 -32.62
N ARG A 910 -12.95 -17.47 -31.72
CA ARG A 910 -11.52 -17.16 -31.93
C ARG A 910 -10.98 -17.82 -33.20
N HIS A 911 -11.18 -19.12 -33.35
CA HIS A 911 -10.72 -19.86 -34.55
C HIS A 911 -11.37 -19.33 -35.83
N LEU A 912 -12.68 -19.05 -35.80
CA LEU A 912 -13.39 -18.52 -36.97
C LEU A 912 -12.86 -17.14 -37.42
N VAL A 913 -12.49 -16.28 -36.46
CA VAL A 913 -11.88 -14.97 -36.75
C VAL A 913 -10.43 -15.12 -37.22
N SER A 914 -9.62 -15.93 -36.54
CA SER A 914 -8.20 -16.12 -36.87
C SER A 914 -7.97 -16.78 -38.23
N GLU A 915 -8.79 -17.76 -38.61
CA GLU A 915 -8.72 -18.44 -39.91
C GLU A 915 -9.37 -17.62 -41.06
N GLY A 916 -9.87 -16.41 -40.77
CA GLY A 916 -10.48 -15.52 -41.78
C GLY A 916 -11.85 -15.96 -42.29
N TYR A 917 -12.46 -16.97 -41.68
CA TYR A 917 -13.77 -17.50 -42.08
C TYR A 917 -14.87 -16.44 -41.93
N VAL A 918 -14.91 -15.73 -40.79
CA VAL A 918 -15.91 -14.69 -40.52
C VAL A 918 -15.84 -13.57 -41.57
N GLU A 919 -14.63 -13.09 -41.89
CA GLU A 919 -14.45 -12.03 -42.89
C GLU A 919 -14.90 -12.48 -44.28
N SER A 920 -14.58 -13.72 -44.66
CA SER A 920 -14.99 -14.34 -45.94
C SER A 920 -16.51 -14.43 -46.07
N GLU A 921 -17.21 -14.89 -45.03
CA GLU A 921 -18.67 -15.03 -45.03
C GLU A 921 -19.39 -13.67 -45.04
N LEU A 922 -18.86 -12.65 -44.35
CA LEU A 922 -19.42 -11.30 -44.39
C LEU A 922 -19.23 -10.64 -45.77
N LYS A 923 -18.10 -10.87 -46.44
CA LYS A 923 -17.82 -10.34 -47.79
C LYS A 923 -18.73 -10.90 -48.88
N LYS A 924 -19.29 -12.11 -48.70
CA LYS A 924 -20.25 -12.71 -49.65
C LYS A 924 -21.61 -12.01 -49.67
N ARG A 925 -21.89 -11.11 -48.71
CA ARG A 925 -23.16 -10.41 -48.59
C ARG A 925 -23.19 -9.13 -49.42
N PRO A 926 -24.38 -8.69 -49.89
CA PRO A 926 -24.51 -7.37 -50.49
C PRO A 926 -24.20 -6.25 -49.47
N PRO A 927 -23.61 -5.11 -49.91
CA PRO A 927 -23.33 -3.98 -49.04
C PRO A 927 -24.58 -3.51 -48.29
N GLY A 928 -24.47 -3.30 -46.97
CA GLY A 928 -25.58 -2.83 -46.12
C GLY A 928 -26.51 -3.93 -45.57
N ALA A 929 -26.24 -5.21 -45.85
CA ALA A 929 -27.04 -6.34 -45.35
C ALA A 929 -26.65 -6.84 -43.94
N GLY A 930 -26.29 -5.92 -43.04
CA GLY A 930 -25.89 -6.20 -41.65
C GLY A 930 -24.54 -5.58 -41.27
N LEU A 931 -23.91 -6.15 -40.24
CA LEU A 931 -22.60 -5.70 -39.74
C LEU A 931 -21.49 -5.95 -40.77
N ASP A 932 -20.63 -4.96 -40.98
CA ASP A 932 -19.35 -5.19 -41.67
C ASP A 932 -18.30 -5.77 -40.71
N TYR A 933 -17.17 -6.25 -41.25
CA TYR A 933 -16.15 -6.92 -40.44
C TYR A 933 -15.56 -6.00 -39.36
N ALA A 934 -15.38 -4.71 -39.64
CA ALA A 934 -14.84 -3.76 -38.67
C ALA A 934 -15.84 -3.50 -37.54
N ASP A 935 -17.13 -3.40 -37.86
CA ASP A 935 -18.20 -3.25 -36.87
C ASP A 935 -18.28 -4.49 -35.96
N LEU A 936 -18.16 -5.70 -36.52
CA LEU A 936 -18.15 -6.93 -35.73
C LEU A 936 -16.95 -6.99 -34.78
N LEU A 937 -15.74 -6.64 -35.25
CA LEU A 937 -14.56 -6.58 -34.37
C LEU A 937 -14.73 -5.53 -33.27
N ALA A 938 -15.32 -4.38 -33.57
CA ALA A 938 -15.64 -3.36 -32.58
C ALA A 938 -16.62 -3.89 -31.51
N GLN A 939 -17.67 -4.61 -31.91
CA GLN A 939 -18.63 -5.21 -30.98
C GLN A 939 -18.00 -6.32 -30.13
N LEU A 940 -17.27 -7.24 -30.75
CA LEU A 940 -16.52 -8.30 -30.03
C LEU A 940 -15.56 -7.71 -29.01
N LEU A 941 -14.92 -6.58 -29.33
CA LEU A 941 -13.96 -5.92 -28.44
C LEU A 941 -14.63 -5.14 -27.29
N THR A 942 -15.84 -4.63 -27.49
CA THR A 942 -16.52 -3.69 -26.56
C THR A 942 -17.62 -4.30 -25.72
N ASP A 943 -18.12 -5.47 -26.09
CA ASP A 943 -19.09 -6.22 -25.30
C ASP A 943 -18.37 -6.90 -24.11
N GLU A 944 -18.85 -6.64 -22.90
CA GLU A 944 -18.26 -7.16 -21.66
C GLU A 944 -18.56 -8.63 -21.42
N SER A 945 -19.60 -9.15 -22.07
CA SER A 945 -19.98 -10.56 -22.00
C SER A 945 -19.07 -11.48 -22.81
N VAL A 946 -18.32 -10.92 -23.77
CA VAL A 946 -17.33 -11.66 -24.56
C VAL A 946 -16.10 -11.88 -23.68
N GLY A 947 -15.63 -13.13 -23.62
CA GLY A 947 -14.51 -13.50 -22.77
C GLY A 947 -13.23 -12.74 -23.11
N LEU A 948 -12.45 -12.47 -22.07
CA LEU A 948 -11.19 -11.72 -22.13
C LEU A 948 -10.22 -12.27 -23.19
N GLY A 949 -10.15 -13.60 -23.35
CA GLY A 949 -9.28 -14.25 -24.33
C GLY A 949 -9.61 -13.87 -25.76
N LEU A 950 -10.90 -13.86 -26.14
CA LEU A 950 -11.34 -13.45 -27.47
C LEU A 950 -11.14 -11.95 -27.67
N ARG A 951 -11.51 -11.12 -26.69
CA ARG A 951 -11.27 -9.66 -26.74
C ARG A 951 -9.80 -9.31 -26.91
N THR A 952 -8.91 -10.02 -26.23
CA THR A 952 -7.45 -9.82 -26.33
C THR A 952 -6.93 -10.21 -27.71
N MET A 953 -7.37 -11.35 -28.25
CA MET A 953 -7.01 -11.79 -29.60
C MET A 953 -7.53 -10.80 -30.65
N VAL A 954 -8.77 -10.33 -30.53
CA VAL A 954 -9.36 -9.30 -31.41
C VAL A 954 -8.58 -7.99 -31.32
N CYS A 955 -8.23 -7.52 -30.12
CA CYS A 955 -7.46 -6.30 -29.93
C CYS A 955 -6.07 -6.41 -30.58
N ARG A 956 -5.42 -7.57 -30.46
CA ARG A 956 -4.14 -7.86 -31.13
C ARG A 956 -4.30 -7.92 -32.65
N HIS A 957 -5.34 -8.58 -33.15
CA HIS A 957 -5.66 -8.61 -34.58
C HIS A 957 -5.89 -7.19 -35.15
N VAL A 958 -6.59 -6.33 -34.40
CA VAL A 958 -6.76 -4.91 -34.72
C VAL A 958 -5.42 -4.16 -34.70
N LEU A 959 -4.57 -4.40 -33.70
CA LEU A 959 -3.21 -3.81 -33.64
C LEU A 959 -2.38 -4.17 -34.87
N ASP A 960 -2.37 -5.44 -35.28
CA ASP A 960 -1.62 -5.93 -36.44
C ASP A 960 -2.18 -5.35 -37.75
N MET A 961 -3.52 -5.32 -37.87
CA MET A 961 -4.22 -4.70 -39.01
C MET A 961 -3.85 -3.22 -39.17
N LEU A 962 -3.74 -2.48 -38.07
CA LEU A 962 -3.41 -1.06 -38.07
C LEU A 962 -1.90 -0.77 -38.18
N GLY A 963 -1.04 -1.74 -37.85
CA GLY A 963 0.42 -1.64 -37.96
C GLY A 963 0.98 -1.91 -39.36
N GLY A 964 0.25 -2.64 -40.21
CA GLY A 964 0.72 -3.08 -41.54
C GLY A 964 0.60 -2.08 -42.69
N THR A 965 0.06 -0.87 -42.48
CA THR A 965 -0.26 0.08 -43.56
C THR A 965 0.58 1.36 -43.45
N ASN A 966 1.81 1.35 -43.99
CA ASN A 966 2.66 2.54 -43.96
C ASN A 966 2.41 3.54 -45.11
N ASP A 967 1.68 3.21 -46.17
CA ASP A 967 1.55 4.11 -47.35
C ASP A 967 0.16 4.08 -48.05
N ARG A 968 -0.93 3.82 -47.33
CA ARG A 968 -2.28 3.86 -47.95
C ARG A 968 -3.23 4.76 -47.18
N GLU A 969 -3.25 6.05 -47.54
CA GLU A 969 -4.43 6.90 -47.39
C GLU A 969 -5.52 6.43 -48.39
N ASP A 970 -5.97 5.19 -48.25
CA ASP A 970 -7.11 4.67 -49.01
C ASP A 970 -8.39 4.98 -48.22
N THR A 971 -9.45 5.40 -48.92
CA THR A 971 -10.75 5.74 -48.31
C THR A 971 -11.33 4.59 -47.49
N LYS A 972 -11.00 3.35 -47.85
CA LYS A 972 -11.36 2.14 -47.10
C LYS A 972 -10.67 2.06 -45.73
N PHE A 973 -9.39 2.42 -45.64
CA PHE A 973 -8.63 2.40 -44.38
C PHE A 973 -9.17 3.47 -43.41
N GLU A 974 -9.47 4.68 -43.90
CA GLU A 974 -10.07 5.72 -43.07
C GLU A 974 -11.45 5.31 -42.52
N LYS A 975 -12.27 4.60 -43.31
CA LYS A 975 -13.56 4.08 -42.85
C LYS A 975 -13.37 3.08 -41.69
N THR A 976 -12.47 2.10 -41.88
CA THR A 976 -12.15 1.10 -40.86
C THR A 976 -11.64 1.74 -39.56
N VAL A 977 -10.75 2.75 -39.66
CA VAL A 977 -10.22 3.45 -38.48
C VAL A 977 -11.32 4.22 -37.74
N LYS A 978 -12.22 4.91 -38.46
CA LYS A 978 -13.36 5.63 -37.85
C LYS A 978 -14.31 4.70 -37.08
N GLN A 979 -14.46 3.44 -37.53
CA GLN A 979 -15.27 2.41 -36.84
C GLN A 979 -14.57 1.86 -35.58
N LEU A 980 -13.25 1.64 -35.64
CA LEU A 980 -12.51 0.98 -34.56
C LEU A 980 -12.03 1.92 -33.44
N VAL A 981 -11.78 3.22 -33.72
CA VAL A 981 -11.29 4.18 -32.71
C VAL A 981 -12.22 4.28 -31.49
N PRO A 982 -13.55 4.44 -31.63
CA PRO A 982 -14.46 4.48 -30.48
C PRO A 982 -14.37 3.22 -29.61
N ALA A 983 -14.23 2.05 -30.23
CA ALA A 983 -14.07 0.78 -29.53
C ALA A 983 -12.75 0.70 -28.75
N LEU A 984 -11.64 1.11 -29.37
CA LEU A 984 -10.33 1.16 -28.72
C LEU A 984 -10.33 2.14 -27.53
N VAL A 985 -10.97 3.31 -27.69
CA VAL A 985 -11.11 4.29 -26.60
C VAL A 985 -11.94 3.72 -25.46
N LYS A 986 -13.03 2.99 -25.73
CA LYS A 986 -13.81 2.31 -24.68
C LYS A 986 -12.96 1.28 -23.94
N VAL A 987 -12.13 0.50 -24.65
CA VAL A 987 -11.20 -0.47 -24.02
C VAL A 987 -10.14 0.21 -23.14
N MET A 988 -9.65 1.39 -23.53
CA MET A 988 -8.69 2.15 -22.71
C MET A 988 -9.24 2.55 -21.33
N VAL A 989 -10.56 2.57 -21.14
CA VAL A 989 -11.24 2.91 -19.88
C VAL A 989 -11.53 1.69 -19.01
N GLY A 990 -11.27 0.47 -19.51
CA GLY A 990 -11.50 -0.77 -18.78
C GLY A 990 -10.56 -0.97 -17.58
N SER A 991 -10.73 -2.11 -16.90
CA SER A 991 -9.92 -2.52 -15.75
C SER A 991 -8.75 -3.45 -16.11
N ASN A 992 -8.78 -4.08 -17.29
CA ASN A 992 -7.77 -5.05 -17.69
C ASN A 992 -6.55 -4.36 -18.34
N HIS A 993 -5.43 -4.35 -17.63
CA HIS A 993 -4.21 -3.66 -18.07
C HIS A 993 -3.64 -4.18 -19.39
N ILE A 994 -3.78 -5.47 -19.71
CA ILE A 994 -3.30 -6.05 -20.97
C ILE A 994 -4.10 -5.49 -22.16
N LEU A 995 -5.43 -5.52 -22.06
CA LEU A 995 -6.31 -4.93 -23.07
C LEU A 995 -6.07 -3.42 -23.21
N MET A 996 -5.92 -2.71 -22.09
CA MET A 996 -5.60 -1.28 -22.11
C MET A 996 -4.27 -1.03 -22.82
N SER A 997 -3.23 -1.83 -22.55
CA SER A 997 -1.93 -1.71 -23.20
C SER A 997 -2.02 -1.94 -24.70
N TYR A 998 -2.71 -3.00 -25.15
CA TYR A 998 -2.90 -3.24 -26.59
C TYR A 998 -3.70 -2.15 -27.28
N ALA A 999 -4.82 -1.71 -26.67
CA ALA A 999 -5.62 -0.63 -27.23
C ALA A 999 -4.81 0.68 -27.32
N THR A 1000 -4.06 1.00 -26.26
CA THR A 1000 -3.18 2.19 -26.23
C THR A 1000 -2.08 2.08 -27.29
N ALA A 1001 -1.46 0.90 -27.45
CA ALA A 1001 -0.48 0.65 -28.50
C ALA A 1001 -1.06 0.80 -29.92
N SER A 1002 -2.30 0.37 -30.16
CA SER A 1002 -2.99 0.59 -31.45
C SER A 1002 -3.14 2.10 -31.72
N LEU A 1003 -3.47 2.89 -30.71
CA LEU A 1003 -3.57 4.34 -30.85
C LEU A 1003 -2.20 5.03 -31.00
N VAL A 1004 -1.13 4.48 -30.41
CA VAL A 1004 0.25 4.94 -30.67
C VAL A 1004 0.57 4.80 -32.16
N ASN A 1005 0.26 3.66 -32.77
CA ASN A 1005 0.48 3.42 -34.20
C ASN A 1005 -0.35 4.39 -35.07
N LEU A 1006 -1.64 4.58 -34.73
CA LEU A 1006 -2.52 5.50 -35.47
C LEU A 1006 -2.10 6.97 -35.40
N SER A 1007 -1.57 7.40 -34.25
CA SER A 1007 -1.18 8.80 -34.00
C SER A 1007 0.19 9.17 -34.58
N CYS A 1008 0.99 8.18 -34.99
CA CYS A 1008 2.34 8.41 -35.50
C CYS A 1008 2.29 9.11 -36.88
N GLY A 1009 2.86 10.31 -36.98
CA GLY A 1009 2.99 11.05 -38.24
C GLY A 1009 1.69 11.60 -38.87
N ARG A 1010 0.50 11.25 -38.37
CA ARG A 1010 -0.80 11.54 -39.01
C ARG A 1010 -1.62 12.60 -38.25
N GLN A 1011 -1.65 13.84 -38.75
CA GLN A 1011 -2.31 14.95 -38.05
C GLN A 1011 -3.84 14.79 -37.93
N ASN A 1012 -4.51 14.30 -38.99
CA ASN A 1012 -5.95 14.04 -38.98
C ASN A 1012 -6.34 13.01 -37.92
N MET A 1013 -5.52 11.97 -37.73
CA MET A 1013 -5.74 10.96 -36.71
C MET A 1013 -5.56 11.51 -35.30
N LYS A 1014 -4.53 12.34 -35.06
CA LYS A 1014 -4.36 13.00 -33.75
C LYS A 1014 -5.58 13.85 -33.38
N GLN A 1015 -6.15 14.60 -34.33
CA GLN A 1015 -7.36 15.39 -34.09
C GLN A 1015 -8.56 14.50 -33.75
N LEU A 1016 -8.73 13.38 -34.47
CA LEU A 1016 -9.77 12.39 -34.20
C LEU A 1016 -9.62 11.77 -32.80
N LEU A 1017 -8.40 11.43 -32.37
CA LEU A 1017 -8.18 10.88 -31.02
C LEU A 1017 -8.52 11.90 -29.93
N VAL A 1018 -8.16 13.17 -30.14
CA VAL A 1018 -8.48 14.23 -29.19
C VAL A 1018 -9.97 14.52 -29.13
N SER A 1019 -10.70 14.46 -30.25
CA SER A 1019 -12.17 14.61 -30.24
C SER A 1019 -12.88 13.50 -29.46
N HIS A 1020 -12.23 12.33 -29.29
CA HIS A 1020 -12.71 11.21 -28.47
C HIS A 1020 -12.18 11.24 -27.02
N GLY A 1021 -11.53 12.32 -26.58
CA GLY A 1021 -11.11 12.49 -25.19
C GLY A 1021 -9.88 11.68 -24.76
N VAL A 1022 -9.10 11.16 -25.72
CA VAL A 1022 -7.94 10.29 -25.45
C VAL A 1022 -6.92 10.92 -24.50
N ILE A 1023 -6.67 12.23 -24.57
CA ILE A 1023 -5.72 12.91 -23.66
C ILE A 1023 -6.14 12.79 -22.20
N SER A 1024 -7.43 13.03 -21.90
CA SER A 1024 -7.94 12.90 -20.52
C SER A 1024 -7.81 11.45 -20.05
N MET A 1025 -8.02 10.47 -20.94
CA MET A 1025 -7.82 9.05 -20.61
C MET A 1025 -6.35 8.71 -20.35
N CYS A 1026 -5.41 9.25 -21.13
CA CYS A 1026 -3.98 9.08 -20.86
C CYS A 1026 -3.61 9.60 -19.46
N VAL A 1027 -4.09 10.79 -19.08
CA VAL A 1027 -3.84 11.37 -17.75
C VAL A 1027 -4.41 10.47 -16.64
N LYS A 1028 -5.58 9.86 -16.84
CA LYS A 1028 -6.13 8.86 -15.90
C LYS A 1028 -5.26 7.60 -15.83
N GLN A 1029 -4.81 7.08 -16.97
CA GLN A 1029 -3.94 5.89 -17.03
C GLN A 1029 -2.58 6.11 -16.35
N LEU A 1030 -2.02 7.32 -16.37
CA LEU A 1030 -0.77 7.63 -15.65
C LEU A 1030 -0.87 7.43 -14.13
N LYS A 1031 -2.07 7.38 -13.55
CA LYS A 1031 -2.29 7.05 -12.12
C LYS A 1031 -2.16 5.56 -11.83
N THR A 1032 -2.17 4.72 -12.85
CA THR A 1032 -2.06 3.27 -12.70
C THR A 1032 -0.59 2.87 -12.48
N LYS A 1033 -0.33 1.98 -11.53
CA LYS A 1033 1.02 1.50 -11.19
C LYS A 1033 1.46 0.32 -12.08
N HIS A 1034 1.13 0.35 -13.38
CA HIS A 1034 1.44 -0.73 -14.33
C HIS A 1034 2.44 -0.28 -15.39
N ASP A 1035 3.70 -0.69 -15.26
CA ASP A 1035 4.83 -0.16 -16.03
C ASP A 1035 4.65 -0.23 -17.56
N GLU A 1036 4.10 -1.32 -18.10
CA GLU A 1036 3.87 -1.46 -19.55
C GLU A 1036 2.77 -0.51 -20.05
N LEU A 1037 1.71 -0.34 -19.27
CA LEU A 1037 0.62 0.57 -19.62
C LEU A 1037 1.12 2.01 -19.55
N THR A 1038 1.81 2.38 -18.47
CA THR A 1038 2.46 3.68 -18.32
C THR A 1038 3.37 3.99 -19.51
N LEU A 1039 4.17 3.01 -19.96
CA LEU A 1039 5.06 3.19 -21.11
C LEU A 1039 4.30 3.47 -22.41
N TYR A 1040 3.26 2.68 -22.74
CA TYR A 1040 2.45 2.93 -23.94
C TYR A 1040 1.65 4.23 -23.86
N THR A 1041 1.13 4.58 -22.69
CA THR A 1041 0.47 5.86 -22.44
C THR A 1041 1.43 7.03 -22.68
N LEU A 1042 2.68 6.91 -22.22
CA LEU A 1042 3.71 7.93 -22.47
C LEU A 1042 4.08 8.02 -23.94
N PHE A 1043 4.22 6.90 -24.67
CA PHE A 1043 4.43 6.93 -26.12
C PHE A 1043 3.30 7.66 -26.85
N LEU A 1044 2.04 7.43 -26.44
CA LEU A 1044 0.89 8.08 -27.03
C LEU A 1044 0.91 9.59 -26.73
N LEU A 1045 1.21 9.98 -25.49
CA LEU A 1045 1.37 11.37 -25.11
C LEU A 1045 2.48 12.04 -25.92
N VAL A 1046 3.64 11.41 -26.09
CA VAL A 1046 4.76 11.94 -26.91
C VAL A 1046 4.34 12.23 -28.36
N ASN A 1047 3.41 11.47 -28.94
CA ASN A 1047 2.86 11.77 -30.27
C ASN A 1047 1.87 12.94 -30.27
N LEU A 1048 1.01 13.01 -29.24
CA LEU A 1048 -0.05 14.01 -29.11
C LEU A 1048 0.46 15.38 -28.69
N THR A 1049 1.42 15.46 -27.76
CA THR A 1049 1.96 16.72 -27.19
C THR A 1049 2.87 17.50 -28.14
N LYS A 1050 3.15 16.97 -29.34
CA LYS A 1050 3.77 17.73 -30.43
C LYS A 1050 2.89 18.90 -30.90
N THR A 1051 1.57 18.82 -30.73
CA THR A 1051 0.62 19.88 -31.10
C THR A 1051 0.35 20.80 -29.91
N PRO A 1052 0.44 22.15 -30.06
CA PRO A 1052 0.26 23.11 -28.96
C PRO A 1052 -1.06 22.97 -28.19
N HIS A 1053 -2.18 22.87 -28.91
CA HIS A 1053 -3.50 22.75 -28.27
C HIS A 1053 -3.61 21.49 -27.38
N HIS A 1054 -2.95 20.40 -27.76
CA HIS A 1054 -2.97 19.15 -26.99
C HIS A 1054 -2.17 19.25 -25.69
N ARG A 1055 -1.07 20.01 -25.68
CA ARG A 1055 -0.28 20.28 -24.47
C ARG A 1055 -1.09 21.01 -23.42
N TYR A 1056 -1.84 22.04 -23.86
CA TYR A 1056 -2.76 22.76 -22.98
C TYR A 1056 -3.77 21.82 -22.30
N ILE A 1057 -4.35 20.87 -23.05
CA ILE A 1057 -5.28 19.88 -22.48
C ILE A 1057 -4.56 19.00 -21.44
N VAL A 1058 -3.36 18.48 -21.73
CA VAL A 1058 -2.59 17.67 -20.76
C VAL A 1058 -2.35 18.43 -19.46
N VAL A 1059 -1.97 19.71 -19.53
CA VAL A 1059 -1.72 20.55 -18.36
C VAL A 1059 -3.00 20.79 -17.58
N ARG A 1060 -4.09 21.17 -18.27
CA ARG A 1060 -5.41 21.45 -17.67
C ARG A 1060 -5.99 20.24 -16.93
N GLU A 1061 -5.79 19.03 -17.46
CA GLU A 1061 -6.27 17.78 -16.85
C GLU A 1061 -5.39 17.32 -15.67
N GLY A 1062 -4.32 18.05 -15.31
CA GLY A 1062 -3.43 17.71 -14.20
C GLY A 1062 -2.32 16.72 -14.56
N GLY A 1063 -1.90 16.67 -15.83
CA GLY A 1063 -0.84 15.77 -16.29
C GLY A 1063 0.55 16.07 -15.71
N VAL A 1064 0.86 17.33 -15.40
CA VAL A 1064 2.19 17.74 -14.90
C VAL A 1064 2.51 17.09 -13.55
N PRO A 1065 1.69 17.22 -12.48
CA PRO A 1065 1.95 16.55 -11.20
C PRO A 1065 2.16 15.04 -11.33
N LEU A 1066 1.40 14.35 -12.20
CA LEU A 1066 1.53 12.90 -12.39
C LEU A 1066 2.84 12.52 -13.08
N LEU A 1067 3.27 13.27 -14.09
CA LEU A 1067 4.57 13.06 -14.73
C LEU A 1067 5.72 13.32 -13.75
N VAL A 1068 5.57 14.32 -12.88
CA VAL A 1068 6.55 14.60 -11.81
C VAL A 1068 6.57 13.46 -10.79
N ASP A 1069 5.41 12.96 -10.36
CA ASP A 1069 5.32 11.82 -9.42
C ASP A 1069 5.99 10.56 -9.98
N ILE A 1070 5.77 10.25 -11.27
CA ILE A 1070 6.47 9.16 -11.94
C ILE A 1070 7.98 9.41 -11.97
N LEU A 1071 8.42 10.65 -12.25
CA LEU A 1071 9.84 11.01 -12.25
C LEU A 1071 10.45 10.87 -10.84
N THR A 1072 9.85 11.44 -9.81
CA THR A 1072 10.38 11.46 -8.44
C THR A 1072 10.32 10.08 -7.77
N SER A 1073 9.36 9.23 -8.14
CA SER A 1073 9.31 7.84 -7.66
C SER A 1073 10.28 6.91 -8.38
N SER A 1074 10.70 7.26 -9.61
CA SER A 1074 11.48 6.36 -10.48
C SER A 1074 12.90 6.83 -10.78
N TYR A 1075 13.28 8.08 -10.48
CA TYR A 1075 14.56 8.65 -10.94
C TYR A 1075 15.76 7.83 -10.47
N GLN A 1076 15.73 7.25 -9.27
CA GLN A 1076 16.81 6.41 -8.74
C GLN A 1076 16.85 4.98 -9.31
N ASN A 1077 15.83 4.56 -10.06
CA ASN A 1077 15.68 3.20 -10.55
C ASN A 1077 15.97 3.09 -12.05
N LEU A 1078 17.23 2.81 -12.40
CA LEU A 1078 17.67 2.61 -13.78
C LEU A 1078 17.11 1.35 -14.47
N ARG A 1079 16.31 0.50 -13.81
CA ARG A 1079 15.53 -0.52 -14.54
C ARG A 1079 14.37 0.12 -15.33
N LYS A 1080 13.95 1.33 -14.96
CA LYS A 1080 12.86 2.08 -15.58
C LYS A 1080 13.31 3.07 -16.65
N GLN A 1081 14.49 2.89 -17.24
CA GLN A 1081 15.06 3.83 -18.23
C GLN A 1081 14.13 4.15 -19.41
N ARG A 1082 13.34 3.19 -19.89
CA ARG A 1082 12.37 3.41 -20.98
C ARG A 1082 11.28 4.39 -20.56
N ILE A 1083 10.74 4.25 -19.34
CA ILE A 1083 9.72 5.15 -18.79
C ILE A 1083 10.34 6.54 -18.55
N LEU A 1084 11.51 6.60 -17.91
CA LEU A 1084 12.21 7.87 -17.64
C LEU A 1084 12.51 8.66 -18.93
N ALA A 1085 12.88 7.97 -20.01
CA ALA A 1085 13.13 8.62 -21.31
C ALA A 1085 11.86 9.28 -21.86
N GLU A 1086 10.71 8.60 -21.80
CA GLU A 1086 9.47 9.15 -22.33
C GLU A 1086 8.86 10.20 -21.40
N VAL A 1087 8.99 10.06 -20.07
CA VAL A 1087 8.63 11.12 -19.11
C VAL A 1087 9.42 12.39 -19.41
N ALA A 1088 10.73 12.29 -19.60
CA ALA A 1088 11.57 13.42 -20.00
C ALA A 1088 11.12 14.01 -21.35
N SER A 1089 10.75 13.17 -22.32
CA SER A 1089 10.22 13.64 -23.61
C SER A 1089 8.92 14.42 -23.45
N VAL A 1090 7.95 13.94 -22.66
CA VAL A 1090 6.68 14.63 -22.45
C VAL A 1090 6.89 15.93 -21.68
N LEU A 1091 7.62 15.90 -20.55
CA LEU A 1091 7.94 17.10 -19.77
C LEU A 1091 8.67 18.16 -20.61
N GLY A 1092 9.66 17.74 -21.42
CA GLY A 1092 10.35 18.63 -22.34
C GLY A 1092 9.41 19.25 -23.38
N GLN A 1093 8.48 18.46 -23.94
CA GLN A 1093 7.49 18.96 -24.89
C GLN A 1093 6.52 19.95 -24.24
N LEU A 1094 6.05 19.68 -23.01
CA LEU A 1094 5.21 20.60 -22.23
C LEU A 1094 5.95 21.91 -21.91
N CYS A 1095 7.26 21.84 -21.65
CA CYS A 1095 8.11 23.01 -21.44
C CYS A 1095 8.36 23.83 -22.72
N ASN A 1096 7.81 23.47 -23.89
CA ASN A 1096 7.75 24.41 -25.02
C ASN A 1096 6.89 25.63 -24.68
N ASP A 1097 5.87 25.46 -23.85
CA ASP A 1097 4.97 26.54 -23.43
C ASP A 1097 5.58 27.28 -22.21
N PRO A 1098 5.80 28.60 -22.27
CA PRO A 1098 6.52 29.36 -21.23
C PRO A 1098 5.89 29.27 -19.83
N GLU A 1099 4.56 29.27 -19.74
CA GLU A 1099 3.81 29.20 -18.48
C GLU A 1099 4.04 27.86 -17.79
N THR A 1100 3.93 26.76 -18.55
CA THR A 1100 4.17 25.40 -18.06
C THR A 1100 5.62 25.21 -17.62
N ARG A 1101 6.58 25.80 -18.35
CA ARG A 1101 8.01 25.74 -18.00
C ARG A 1101 8.30 26.43 -16.67
N SER A 1102 7.66 27.58 -16.42
CA SER A 1102 7.80 28.34 -15.17
C SER A 1102 7.17 27.56 -14.01
N LEU A 1103 5.95 27.05 -14.19
CA LEU A 1103 5.27 26.17 -13.23
C LEU A 1103 6.15 24.96 -12.84
N ILE A 1104 6.69 24.24 -13.82
CA ILE A 1104 7.53 23.06 -13.56
C ILE A 1104 8.78 23.42 -12.76
N THR A 1105 9.41 24.56 -13.08
CA THR A 1105 10.65 24.98 -12.42
C THR A 1105 10.42 25.48 -11.00
N GLU A 1106 9.31 26.19 -10.76
CA GLU A 1106 9.03 26.84 -9.48
C GLU A 1106 8.36 25.90 -8.47
N SER A 1107 7.53 24.97 -8.95
CA SER A 1107 6.68 24.13 -8.08
C SER A 1107 7.20 22.72 -7.87
N PHE A 1108 8.20 22.25 -8.63
CA PHE A 1108 8.60 20.84 -8.60
C PHE A 1108 10.12 20.62 -8.71
N PRO A 1109 10.67 19.54 -8.12
CA PRO A 1109 12.11 19.23 -8.13
C PRO A 1109 12.58 18.56 -9.45
N VAL A 1110 12.01 18.95 -10.60
CA VAL A 1110 12.28 18.29 -11.88
C VAL A 1110 13.73 18.44 -12.32
N VAL A 1111 14.32 19.63 -12.20
CA VAL A 1111 15.72 19.86 -12.62
C VAL A 1111 16.71 18.98 -11.83
N PRO A 1112 16.68 18.94 -10.48
CA PRO A 1112 17.52 18.02 -9.70
C PRO A 1112 17.34 16.54 -10.08
N CYS A 1113 16.10 16.08 -10.26
CA CYS A 1113 15.84 14.70 -10.67
C CYS A 1113 16.44 14.39 -12.04
N LEU A 1114 16.24 15.27 -13.04
CA LEU A 1114 16.80 15.07 -14.37
C LEU A 1114 18.34 15.08 -14.38
N LEU A 1115 18.98 15.92 -13.56
CA LEU A 1115 20.43 15.92 -13.39
C LEU A 1115 20.93 14.60 -12.77
N TRP A 1116 20.24 14.10 -11.74
CA TRP A 1116 20.58 12.81 -11.14
C TRP A 1116 20.50 11.67 -12.16
N VAL A 1117 19.40 11.58 -12.92
CA VAL A 1117 19.24 10.54 -13.95
C VAL A 1117 20.29 10.72 -15.04
N ASN A 1118 20.61 11.97 -15.39
CA ASN A 1118 21.65 12.27 -16.36
C ASN A 1118 23.01 11.72 -15.91
N ASP A 1119 23.41 11.94 -14.66
CA ASP A 1119 24.70 11.47 -14.14
C ASP A 1119 24.78 9.94 -14.10
N ALA A 1120 23.65 9.27 -13.82
CA ALA A 1120 23.57 7.81 -13.77
C ALA A 1120 23.40 7.15 -15.16
N ALA A 1121 22.94 7.88 -16.18
CA ALA A 1121 22.66 7.34 -17.50
C ALA A 1121 23.91 7.21 -18.37
N GLN A 1122 24.03 6.07 -19.07
CA GLN A 1122 25.10 5.85 -20.03
C GLN A 1122 25.08 6.90 -21.16
N PRO A 1123 26.24 7.41 -21.58
CA PRO A 1123 26.36 8.35 -22.69
C PRO A 1123 25.71 7.84 -23.97
N ASN A 1124 25.25 8.76 -24.83
CA ASN A 1124 24.79 8.45 -26.19
C ASN A 1124 23.61 7.47 -26.30
N THR A 1125 22.83 7.30 -25.22
CA THR A 1125 21.61 6.49 -25.21
C THR A 1125 20.35 7.31 -25.52
N LYS A 1126 19.24 6.64 -25.88
CA LYS A 1126 17.94 7.29 -26.04
C LYS A 1126 17.52 8.05 -24.77
N LEU A 1127 17.75 7.47 -23.60
CA LEU A 1127 17.46 8.13 -22.31
C LEU A 1127 18.23 9.44 -22.20
N LYS A 1128 19.55 9.40 -22.44
CA LYS A 1128 20.40 10.59 -22.39
C LYS A 1128 19.89 11.68 -23.33
N SER A 1129 19.58 11.33 -24.58
CA SER A 1129 19.01 12.27 -25.56
C SER A 1129 17.75 12.97 -25.05
N LYS A 1130 16.80 12.22 -24.46
CA LYS A 1130 15.54 12.79 -23.94
C LYS A 1130 15.73 13.62 -22.67
N LEU A 1131 16.66 13.26 -21.80
CA LEU A 1131 17.04 14.07 -20.63
C LEU A 1131 17.63 15.41 -21.06
N LEU A 1132 18.56 15.39 -22.02
CA LEU A 1132 19.18 16.59 -22.57
C LEU A 1132 18.15 17.49 -23.27
N PHE A 1133 17.20 16.91 -24.00
CA PHE A 1133 16.06 17.65 -24.55
C PHE A 1133 15.24 18.34 -23.45
N ALA A 1134 14.85 17.62 -22.39
CA ALA A 1134 14.06 18.19 -21.30
C ALA A 1134 14.81 19.32 -20.57
N LEU A 1135 16.09 19.08 -20.23
CA LEU A 1135 16.96 20.07 -19.61
C LEU A 1135 17.14 21.30 -20.50
N ARG A 1136 17.30 21.13 -21.82
CA ARG A 1136 17.37 22.26 -22.76
C ARG A 1136 16.12 23.13 -22.69
N GLN A 1137 14.93 22.52 -22.68
CA GLN A 1137 13.68 23.25 -22.63
C GLN A 1137 13.52 24.00 -21.29
N LEU A 1138 13.90 23.39 -20.17
CA LEU A 1138 13.89 24.03 -18.85
C LEU A 1138 14.94 25.15 -18.73
N CYS A 1139 16.11 24.97 -19.33
CA CYS A 1139 17.18 25.97 -19.39
C CYS A 1139 16.84 27.18 -20.27
N LEU A 1140 15.70 27.24 -20.96
CA LEU A 1140 15.25 28.49 -21.56
C LEU A 1140 14.93 29.56 -20.49
N LEU A 1141 14.72 29.16 -19.23
CA LEU A 1141 14.72 30.06 -18.08
C LEU A 1141 16.15 30.32 -17.59
N GLY A 1142 16.54 31.59 -17.47
CA GLY A 1142 17.89 31.99 -17.08
C GLY A 1142 18.34 31.40 -15.74
N GLN A 1143 17.45 31.33 -14.75
CA GLN A 1143 17.75 30.77 -13.42
C GLN A 1143 18.20 29.30 -13.46
N ASN A 1144 17.70 28.52 -14.42
CA ASN A 1144 18.07 27.12 -14.57
C ASN A 1144 19.45 26.98 -15.19
N LYS A 1145 19.85 27.90 -16.08
CA LYS A 1145 21.19 27.89 -16.73
C LYS A 1145 22.32 28.02 -15.71
N LEU A 1146 22.12 28.81 -14.64
CA LEU A 1146 23.09 29.02 -13.58
C LEU A 1146 23.27 27.78 -12.69
N LYS A 1147 22.21 26.97 -12.52
CA LYS A 1147 22.26 25.74 -11.73
C LYS A 1147 22.76 24.54 -12.56
N VAL A 1148 22.24 24.39 -13.78
CA VAL A 1148 22.51 23.26 -14.66
C VAL A 1148 23.91 23.35 -15.28
N GLY A 1149 24.31 24.55 -15.72
CA GLY A 1149 25.55 24.76 -16.47
C GLY A 1149 26.80 24.23 -15.75
N PRO A 1150 27.12 24.71 -14.54
CA PRO A 1150 28.31 24.27 -13.81
C PRO A 1150 28.33 22.76 -13.52
N HIS A 1151 27.15 22.13 -13.38
CA HIS A 1151 27.02 20.70 -13.10
C HIS A 1151 27.30 19.85 -14.34
N ILE A 1152 26.68 20.18 -15.48
CA ILE A 1152 26.61 19.27 -16.63
C ILE A 1152 27.67 19.53 -17.71
N ILE A 1153 28.20 20.76 -17.80
CA ILE A 1153 29.13 21.15 -18.87
C ILE A 1153 30.38 20.26 -18.94
N PRO A 1154 31.12 19.99 -17.84
CA PRO A 1154 32.33 19.17 -17.92
C PRO A 1154 32.06 17.78 -18.50
N VAL A 1155 31.03 17.11 -17.97
CA VAL A 1155 30.62 15.77 -18.42
C VAL A 1155 30.14 15.79 -19.87
N MET A 1156 29.37 16.80 -20.28
CA MET A 1156 28.89 16.91 -21.67
C MET A 1156 30.02 17.09 -22.68
N LEU A 1157 31.11 17.75 -22.33
CA LEU A 1157 32.26 17.91 -23.23
C LEU A 1157 32.99 16.58 -23.44
N GLU A 1158 33.11 15.77 -22.39
CA GLU A 1158 33.62 14.40 -22.48
C GLU A 1158 32.69 13.51 -23.32
N GLU A 1159 31.38 13.59 -23.10
CA GLU A 1159 30.41 12.80 -23.88
C GLU A 1159 30.33 13.22 -25.35
N LEU A 1160 30.48 14.53 -25.64
CA LEU A 1160 30.55 15.04 -27.00
C LEU A 1160 31.77 14.48 -27.75
N ALA A 1161 32.89 14.28 -27.06
CA ALA A 1161 34.08 13.68 -27.64
C ALA A 1161 33.83 12.23 -28.12
N LEU A 1162 32.83 11.55 -27.53
CA LEU A 1162 32.42 10.19 -27.89
C LEU A 1162 31.30 10.13 -28.94
N ALA A 1163 30.79 11.28 -29.39
CA ALA A 1163 29.66 11.36 -30.31
C ALA A 1163 30.01 10.86 -31.73
N ASN A 1164 29.05 10.22 -32.39
CA ASN A 1164 29.18 9.76 -33.78
C ASN A 1164 27.82 9.78 -34.49
N TRP A 1165 27.78 9.42 -35.77
CA TRP A 1165 26.53 9.47 -36.55
C TRP A 1165 25.41 8.56 -36.00
N ALA A 1166 25.74 7.44 -35.34
CA ALA A 1166 24.74 6.51 -34.82
C ALA A 1166 23.94 7.11 -33.64
N ASN A 1167 24.48 8.14 -32.98
CA ASN A 1167 23.84 8.83 -31.86
C ASN A 1167 23.58 10.32 -32.15
N GLU A 1168 23.35 10.66 -33.43
CA GLU A 1168 23.12 12.02 -33.91
C GLU A 1168 22.05 12.79 -33.11
N GLU A 1169 20.91 12.17 -32.77
CA GLU A 1169 19.86 12.84 -31.99
C GLU A 1169 20.38 13.29 -30.61
N CYS A 1170 21.16 12.44 -29.94
CA CYS A 1170 21.75 12.75 -28.63
C CYS A 1170 22.77 13.88 -28.77
N ALA A 1171 23.66 13.79 -29.75
CA ALA A 1171 24.67 14.82 -30.05
C ALA A 1171 24.01 16.17 -30.39
N THR A 1172 22.92 16.16 -31.16
CA THR A 1172 22.11 17.35 -31.48
C THR A 1172 21.54 17.99 -30.21
N ASN A 1173 20.91 17.21 -29.33
CA ASN A 1173 20.36 17.74 -28.09
C ASN A 1173 21.45 18.23 -27.13
N LEU A 1174 22.60 17.56 -27.10
CA LEU A 1174 23.79 17.96 -26.33
C LEU A 1174 24.29 19.33 -26.78
N VAL A 1175 24.60 19.49 -28.08
CA VAL A 1175 25.09 20.76 -28.63
C VAL A 1175 24.07 21.88 -28.44
N LEU A 1176 22.78 21.60 -28.64
CA LEU A 1176 21.73 22.61 -28.43
C LEU A 1176 21.60 23.05 -26.96
N LEU A 1177 21.82 22.14 -26.01
CA LEU A 1177 21.87 22.51 -24.59
C LEU A 1177 23.12 23.35 -24.29
N LEU A 1178 24.30 22.99 -24.82
CA LEU A 1178 25.51 23.82 -24.68
C LEU A 1178 25.32 25.23 -25.24
N VAL A 1179 24.74 25.37 -26.44
CA VAL A 1179 24.39 26.68 -27.03
C VAL A 1179 23.49 27.49 -26.09
N SER A 1180 22.46 26.86 -25.51
CA SER A 1180 21.57 27.51 -24.55
C SER A 1180 22.32 27.98 -23.29
N LEU A 1181 23.18 27.12 -22.73
CA LEU A 1181 23.95 27.40 -21.52
C LEU A 1181 25.01 28.48 -21.73
N ALA A 1182 25.66 28.51 -22.90
CA ALA A 1182 26.69 29.49 -23.27
C ALA A 1182 26.18 30.93 -23.35
N SER A 1183 24.86 31.16 -23.35
CA SER A 1183 24.32 32.51 -23.17
C SER A 1183 24.73 33.16 -21.84
N VAL A 1184 25.07 32.36 -20.81
CA VAL A 1184 25.68 32.84 -19.55
C VAL A 1184 27.21 32.87 -19.70
N ASN A 1185 27.85 34.02 -19.43
CA ASN A 1185 29.30 34.19 -19.62
C ASN A 1185 30.13 33.15 -18.86
N THR A 1186 29.84 32.89 -17.59
CA THR A 1186 30.59 31.91 -16.78
C THR A 1186 30.52 30.50 -17.35
N ASN A 1187 29.37 30.09 -17.88
CA ASN A 1187 29.21 28.80 -18.57
C ASN A 1187 29.98 28.75 -19.89
N ALA A 1188 29.97 29.84 -20.68
CA ALA A 1188 30.71 29.91 -21.94
C ALA A 1188 32.23 29.78 -21.70
N LEU A 1189 32.73 30.43 -20.65
CA LEU A 1189 34.13 30.34 -20.24
C LEU A 1189 34.49 28.94 -19.74
N LEU A 1190 33.60 28.29 -18.99
CA LEU A 1190 33.78 26.91 -18.54
C LEU A 1190 33.95 25.92 -19.71
N MET A 1191 33.33 26.20 -20.87
CA MET A 1191 33.46 25.38 -22.08
C MET A 1191 34.76 25.62 -22.85
N ALA A 1192 35.38 26.79 -22.68
CA ALA A 1192 36.30 27.37 -23.65
C ALA A 1192 37.60 26.57 -23.83
N ASP A 1193 38.06 25.90 -22.77
CA ASP A 1193 39.34 25.20 -22.77
C ASP A 1193 39.25 23.79 -23.35
N GLN A 1194 38.07 23.15 -23.26
CA GLN A 1194 37.88 21.75 -23.64
C GLN A 1194 37.07 21.57 -24.93
N ILE A 1195 36.20 22.53 -25.29
CA ILE A 1195 35.26 22.37 -26.42
C ILE A 1195 35.95 22.03 -27.74
N LYS A 1196 37.10 22.65 -28.03
CA LYS A 1196 37.84 22.41 -29.28
C LYS A 1196 38.40 20.98 -29.32
N ALA A 1197 38.99 20.52 -28.21
CA ALA A 1197 39.53 19.17 -28.10
C ALA A 1197 38.43 18.10 -28.23
N SER A 1198 37.26 18.30 -27.61
CA SER A 1198 36.12 17.40 -27.76
C SER A 1198 35.63 17.33 -29.21
N LEU A 1199 35.52 18.47 -29.89
CA LEU A 1199 35.08 18.55 -31.30
C LEU A 1199 36.09 17.90 -32.28
N GLU A 1200 37.39 18.00 -31.99
CA GLU A 1200 38.44 17.31 -32.75
C GLU A 1200 38.38 15.79 -32.52
N THR A 1201 38.15 15.36 -31.27
CA THR A 1201 38.07 13.94 -30.91
C THR A 1201 36.90 13.22 -31.58
N CYS A 1202 35.71 13.84 -31.65
CA CYS A 1202 34.57 13.27 -32.36
C CYS A 1202 34.59 13.53 -33.89
N GLY A 1203 35.64 14.18 -34.39
CA GLY A 1203 35.86 14.43 -35.81
C GLY A 1203 34.92 15.47 -36.43
N ILE A 1204 34.29 16.34 -35.62
CA ILE A 1204 33.54 17.49 -36.10
C ILE A 1204 34.50 18.59 -36.60
N LEU A 1205 35.61 18.78 -35.89
CA LEU A 1205 36.74 19.61 -36.30
C LEU A 1205 37.89 18.73 -36.80
N LYS A 1206 38.64 19.24 -37.78
CA LYS A 1206 39.92 18.71 -38.22
C LYS A 1206 40.85 19.88 -38.53
N ASP A 1207 42.00 19.94 -37.87
CA ASP A 1207 43.00 21.01 -38.02
C ASP A 1207 42.41 22.42 -37.81
N GLY A 1208 41.47 22.55 -36.87
CA GLY A 1208 40.77 23.82 -36.58
C GLY A 1208 39.71 24.23 -37.62
N LEU A 1209 39.43 23.41 -38.62
CA LEU A 1209 38.39 23.65 -39.63
C LEU A 1209 37.27 22.59 -39.56
N PRO A 1210 36.05 22.91 -40.01
CA PRO A 1210 34.96 21.93 -40.11
C PRO A 1210 35.34 20.76 -41.01
N ALA A 1211 35.13 19.52 -40.53
CA ALA A 1211 35.40 18.31 -41.27
C ALA A 1211 34.33 18.07 -42.37
N LYS A 1212 34.54 18.63 -43.57
CA LYS A 1212 33.58 18.60 -44.71
C LYS A 1212 33.07 17.20 -45.12
N ASN A 1213 33.84 16.14 -44.83
CA ASN A 1213 33.50 14.75 -45.19
C ASN A 1213 32.84 13.96 -44.04
N ASN A 1214 32.59 14.57 -42.88
CA ASN A 1214 31.93 13.93 -41.74
C ASN A 1214 30.43 14.30 -41.71
N LYS A 1215 29.55 13.29 -41.75
CA LYS A 1215 28.09 13.49 -41.72
C LYS A 1215 27.61 14.21 -40.45
N LEU A 1216 28.18 13.85 -39.29
CA LEU A 1216 27.85 14.49 -38.01
C LEU A 1216 28.32 15.95 -38.00
N ALA A 1217 29.51 16.23 -38.55
CA ALA A 1217 30.01 17.59 -38.68
C ALA A 1217 29.08 18.44 -39.55
N ASN A 1218 28.71 17.97 -40.74
CA ASN A 1218 27.82 18.70 -41.66
C ASN A 1218 26.45 19.01 -41.04
N HIS A 1219 25.92 18.11 -40.22
CA HIS A 1219 24.63 18.29 -39.55
C HIS A 1219 24.68 19.26 -38.35
N LEU A 1220 25.75 19.20 -37.55
CA LEU A 1220 25.88 19.99 -36.32
C LEU A 1220 26.58 21.33 -36.51
N TRP A 1221 27.34 21.51 -37.59
CA TRP A 1221 28.23 22.66 -37.78
C TRP A 1221 27.56 24.02 -37.55
N PRO A 1222 26.35 24.32 -38.08
CA PRO A 1222 25.73 25.63 -37.85
C PRO A 1222 25.51 25.95 -36.35
N LYS A 1223 25.27 24.93 -35.53
CA LYS A 1223 25.07 25.08 -34.08
C LYS A 1223 26.40 25.16 -33.34
N VAL A 1224 27.39 24.38 -33.78
CA VAL A 1224 28.75 24.40 -33.24
C VAL A 1224 29.43 25.73 -33.52
N GLU A 1225 29.28 26.28 -34.72
CA GLU A 1225 29.80 27.59 -35.11
C GLU A 1225 29.21 28.69 -34.22
N ALA A 1226 27.89 28.69 -34.02
CA ALA A 1226 27.24 29.63 -33.10
C ALA A 1226 27.74 29.51 -31.65
N LEU A 1227 28.00 28.28 -31.18
CA LEU A 1227 28.59 28.04 -29.86
C LEU A 1227 30.01 28.60 -29.75
N LEU A 1228 30.86 28.33 -30.75
CA LEU A 1228 32.25 28.81 -30.77
C LEU A 1228 32.33 30.34 -30.84
N ILE A 1229 31.48 30.99 -31.64
CA ILE A 1229 31.37 32.46 -31.68
C ILE A 1229 31.01 32.99 -30.30
N ARG A 1230 29.97 32.42 -29.65
CA ARG A 1230 29.52 32.88 -28.33
C ARG A 1230 30.58 32.71 -27.25
N ILE A 1231 31.37 31.63 -27.31
CA ILE A 1231 32.52 31.40 -26.42
C ILE A 1231 33.63 32.42 -26.69
N GLY A 1232 33.91 32.73 -27.97
CA GLY A 1232 34.83 33.78 -28.38
C GLY A 1232 34.43 35.16 -27.83
N ASP A 1233 33.15 35.53 -27.95
CA ASP A 1233 32.61 36.77 -27.40
C ASP A 1233 32.77 36.84 -25.87
N ALA A 1234 32.57 35.71 -25.18
CA ALA A 1234 32.76 35.63 -23.73
C ALA A 1234 34.22 35.86 -23.32
N ARG A 1235 35.18 35.27 -24.06
CA ARG A 1235 36.61 35.49 -23.84
C ARG A 1235 37.02 36.93 -24.13
N ALA A 1236 36.54 37.51 -25.23
CA ALA A 1236 36.81 38.91 -25.58
C ALA A 1236 36.25 39.88 -24.53
N ALA A 1237 35.09 39.59 -23.95
CA ALA A 1237 34.49 40.36 -22.87
C ALA A 1237 35.22 40.23 -21.52
N GLN A 1238 36.05 39.19 -21.34
CA GLN A 1238 36.83 38.96 -20.12
C GLN A 1238 38.17 39.70 -20.08
N GLY A 1239 38.63 40.20 -21.23
CA GLY A 1239 39.84 41.01 -21.38
C GLY A 1239 41.14 40.19 -21.38
N ASP A 1240 41.57 39.75 -22.56
CA ASP A 1240 42.98 39.45 -22.85
C ASP A 1240 43.52 40.55 -23.78
N PHE A 1241 44.42 41.35 -23.21
CA PHE A 1241 45.47 42.10 -23.91
C PHE A 1241 46.79 41.34 -23.68
#